data_AF-T1HEG7-F1
#
_entry.id   AF-T1HEG7-F1
#
_cell.length_a   1.000
_cell.length_b   1.000
_cell.length_c   1.000
_cell.angle_alpha   90.00
_cell.angle_beta   90.00
_cell.angle_gamma   90.00
#
_symmetry.space_group_name_H-M   'P 1'
#
loop_
_entity.id
_entity.type
_entity.pdbx_description
1 polymer ?
#
loop_
_entity_poly.entity_id
_entity_poly.type
_entity_poly.pdbx_seq_one_letter_code
_entity_poly.pdbx_strand_id
1 'polypeptide(L)'
;MMILEEDSDIKSIHVAWLKMPPDKVLQFTFDTWKVINLLDKRFLSFSIDTSQIYRGLRNPSLSLRKRVKHLGGGYLRVGGTAADMLVFSPSLRVQQERSMPPDGGLCSNEQIKCGLLFSNNHIRLFSMSAEDWHDINDFCQNVGLKLLFDLNVLLRNREAWNFSNAEYLIDYSYAYQYDIDWQLGNEPNSFPHVFGVEFPPKHLSDDFKTLKSLLERYSIYNKSKIIGPDVTNPSTKAKKGPGRYLNEFLENKPDISAVSWHHYYTGPNANLSMFLNVSLYNEFKENCRQYVNITKKNTPLKPIWITETGSAYGGGVKELSDTFVASFLWIDKLGVAAREGISLVVRQSLYRASYALLNSYSLLPNPDYWVSILYKKLVGRRVLDVTCDSCGISSALRVYGHCSKKSPRIVLYGVNLDNVPLGLSLPMNVTTTALLYSLTSPSLTSRSVGFWNRHRCDIQFRNGCGQLLKNLAYRTIIVHLLDVIIVDVRDLVTSQLTCSDIEKKGSGAAFDLEQLKELSKIDPEDLNKCFVLLGKEPLVPEKASALWASIVYLFGSAEDIPEERLQQLGWISSGIPSEQFMNLSYTDVDTVAAFGKATHLSKEQLVNLKEAVMEQWCGKNEEDLTGYDLAVLRQILCAFNASSVQMIHPVSYKEAAGELSTLFNCSEEVMKELARLAMDEDAFGNPSSWTSIQLANVGCVITGLDLVSVVPAIAMEGLTPDIIKCLPANVLKAMTEEQIRNLAPAAAFSLTKEQVAALDNNKKSALQQAIT
;
A
#
# COMPACT_ATOMS: atom_id res chain seq x y z
N MET A 1 6.16 -31.88 5.77
CA MET A 1 6.00 -30.73 6.69
C MET A 1 7.37 -30.50 7.30
N MET A 2 7.94 -29.30 7.18
CA MET A 2 9.12 -28.88 7.93
C MET A 2 9.00 -27.36 8.09
N ILE A 3 8.45 -26.95 9.22
CA ILE A 3 8.47 -25.58 9.69
C ILE A 3 9.85 -25.38 10.32
N LEU A 4 10.29 -24.13 10.30
CA LEU A 4 11.37 -23.59 11.10
C LEU A 4 11.34 -24.17 12.54
N GLU A 5 12.51 -24.58 13.02
CA GLU A 5 12.86 -24.97 14.39
C GLU A 5 12.22 -26.25 14.97
N GLU A 6 12.97 -27.35 14.89
CA GLU A 6 13.26 -28.23 16.05
C GLU A 6 14.49 -29.10 15.74
N ASP A 7 15.35 -29.27 16.74
CA ASP A 7 16.56 -30.09 16.70
C ASP A 7 16.25 -31.52 16.25
N SER A 8 16.89 -31.95 15.17
CA SER A 8 17.06 -33.38 14.90
C SER A 8 18.35 -33.62 14.12
N ASP A 9 19.18 -34.53 14.65
CA ASP A 9 20.45 -34.98 14.08
C ASP A 9 20.25 -35.57 12.67
N ILE A 10 20.46 -34.76 11.65
CA ILE A 10 20.66 -35.25 10.28
C ILE A 10 22.16 -35.36 10.05
N LYS A 11 22.66 -36.61 10.10
CA LYS A 11 24.04 -36.98 9.75
C LYS A 11 24.35 -36.57 8.31
N SER A 12 25.07 -35.45 8.20
CA SER A 12 25.92 -34.97 7.11
C SER A 12 25.69 -35.56 5.70
N ILE A 13 25.15 -34.76 4.78
CA ILE A 13 25.49 -34.87 3.35
C ILE A 13 26.58 -33.84 3.08
N HIS A 14 27.84 -34.31 2.96
CA HIS A 14 28.94 -33.46 2.52
C HIS A 14 28.76 -33.13 1.04
N VAL A 15 28.56 -31.85 0.73
CA VAL A 15 28.59 -31.35 -0.64
C VAL A 15 29.73 -30.34 -0.79
N ALA A 16 30.75 -30.73 -1.57
CA ALA A 16 32.08 -30.15 -1.58
C ALA A 16 32.24 -28.83 -2.37
N TRP A 17 31.17 -28.30 -2.97
CA TRP A 17 31.26 -27.25 -4.00
C TRP A 17 31.34 -25.80 -3.50
N LEU A 18 30.99 -25.51 -2.24
CA LEU A 18 31.14 -24.16 -1.65
C LEU A 18 32.60 -23.74 -1.42
N LYS A 19 33.57 -24.61 -1.72
CA LYS A 19 35.01 -24.39 -1.52
C LYS A 19 35.79 -24.02 -2.77
N MET A 20 35.17 -23.98 -3.96
CA MET A 20 35.89 -23.55 -5.16
C MET A 20 35.92 -22.01 -5.21
N PRO A 21 36.97 -21.34 -5.68
CA PRO A 21 36.90 -19.90 -5.96
C PRO A 21 36.02 -19.65 -7.21
N PRO A 22 35.43 -18.45 -7.39
CA PRO A 22 34.70 -18.12 -8.61
C PRO A 22 35.70 -17.95 -9.76
N ASP A 23 35.30 -18.33 -10.97
CA ASP A 23 36.16 -18.19 -12.15
C ASP A 23 36.34 -16.70 -12.51
N LYS A 24 35.32 -15.89 -12.21
CA LYS A 24 35.34 -14.44 -12.40
C LYS A 24 34.49 -13.73 -11.35
N VAL A 25 34.96 -12.60 -10.85
CA VAL A 25 34.20 -11.73 -9.93
C VAL A 25 33.76 -10.47 -10.68
N LEU A 26 32.47 -10.15 -10.59
CA LEU A 26 31.87 -8.96 -11.18
C LEU A 26 31.60 -7.91 -10.08
N GLN A 27 31.87 -6.65 -10.39
CA GLN A 27 31.69 -5.52 -9.48
C GLN A 27 30.29 -4.94 -9.65
N PHE A 28 29.57 -4.82 -8.53
CA PHE A 28 28.27 -4.19 -8.46
C PHE A 28 28.30 -3.04 -7.47
N THR A 29 27.57 -1.98 -7.79
CA THR A 29 27.30 -0.84 -6.93
C THR A 29 25.80 -0.72 -6.69
N PHE A 30 25.43 -0.15 -5.55
CA PHE A 30 24.05 0.18 -5.28
C PHE A 30 23.96 1.41 -4.39
N ASP A 31 22.90 2.19 -4.61
CA ASP A 31 22.58 3.37 -3.81
C ASP A 31 21.54 2.99 -2.75
N THR A 32 21.96 2.93 -1.49
CA THR A 32 21.08 2.60 -0.36
C THR A 32 20.12 3.71 0.02
N TRP A 33 20.34 4.93 -0.50
CA TRP A 33 19.54 6.11 -0.19
C TRP A 33 18.50 6.39 -1.27
N LYS A 34 18.61 5.74 -2.44
CA LYS A 34 17.74 5.97 -3.58
C LYS A 34 16.84 4.77 -3.84
N VAL A 35 15.56 4.95 -3.54
CA VAL A 35 14.49 4.05 -3.99
C VAL A 35 14.10 4.42 -5.42
N ILE A 36 14.30 3.52 -6.38
CA ILE A 36 13.99 3.78 -7.79
C ILE A 36 12.53 3.49 -8.15
N ASN A 37 11.89 2.56 -7.45
CA ASN A 37 10.46 2.27 -7.57
C ASN A 37 9.91 1.81 -6.22
N LEU A 38 8.62 2.10 -5.99
CA LEU A 38 7.85 1.57 -4.87
C LEU A 38 6.80 0.59 -5.42
N LEU A 39 6.83 -0.65 -4.93
CA LEU A 39 5.92 -1.69 -5.40
C LEU A 39 4.62 -1.73 -4.60
N ASP A 40 3.56 -2.26 -5.21
CA ASP A 40 2.31 -2.56 -4.52
C ASP A 40 2.58 -3.59 -3.41
N LYS A 41 1.87 -3.50 -2.28
CA LYS A 41 2.02 -4.45 -1.18
C LYS A 41 1.71 -5.90 -1.60
N ARG A 42 0.96 -6.07 -2.69
CA ARG A 42 0.61 -7.34 -3.33
C ARG A 42 1.50 -7.66 -4.54
N PHE A 43 2.70 -7.06 -4.66
CA PHE A 43 3.60 -7.20 -5.82
C PHE A 43 3.67 -8.61 -6.38
N LEU A 44 3.96 -9.60 -5.54
CA LEU A 44 3.94 -11.01 -5.95
C LEU A 44 2.55 -11.61 -5.68
N SER A 45 1.80 -11.85 -6.75
CA SER A 45 0.44 -12.38 -6.76
C SER A 45 0.35 -13.63 -7.65
N PHE A 46 -0.80 -14.29 -7.65
CA PHE A 46 -0.97 -15.58 -8.33
C PHE A 46 -2.31 -15.68 -9.01
N SER A 47 -2.43 -16.54 -10.02
CA SER A 47 -3.67 -16.74 -10.75
C SER A 47 -4.08 -18.20 -10.83
N ILE A 48 -5.35 -18.37 -11.18
CA ILE A 48 -5.94 -19.58 -11.69
C ILE A 48 -6.68 -19.23 -12.98
N ASP A 49 -6.72 -20.17 -13.91
CA ASP A 49 -7.54 -20.01 -15.11
C ASP A 49 -9.02 -20.23 -14.76
N THR A 50 -9.91 -19.42 -15.33
CA THR A 50 -11.37 -19.47 -15.08
C THR A 50 -11.96 -20.84 -15.45
N SER A 51 -11.36 -21.58 -16.39
CA SER A 51 -11.74 -22.97 -16.68
C SER A 51 -11.62 -23.90 -15.46
N GLN A 52 -10.89 -23.51 -14.41
CA GLN A 52 -10.74 -24.27 -13.17
C GLN A 52 -11.93 -24.16 -12.22
N ILE A 53 -12.81 -23.19 -12.41
CA ILE A 53 -14.11 -23.13 -11.71
C ILE A 53 -14.88 -24.43 -11.97
N TYR A 54 -14.82 -24.97 -13.19
CA TYR A 54 -15.42 -26.26 -13.53
C TYR A 54 -14.75 -27.47 -12.84
N ARG A 55 -13.45 -27.39 -12.51
CA ARG A 55 -12.60 -28.57 -12.21
C ARG A 55 -12.08 -28.69 -10.78
N GLY A 56 -12.22 -27.69 -9.91
CA GLY A 56 -11.81 -27.86 -8.51
C GLY A 56 -11.17 -26.67 -7.80
N LEU A 57 -11.73 -25.46 -7.92
CA LEU A 57 -11.79 -24.59 -6.74
C LEU A 57 -12.97 -24.90 -5.84
N ARG A 58 -13.89 -25.74 -6.30
CA ARG A 58 -14.95 -26.27 -5.46
C ARG A 58 -14.34 -27.08 -4.31
N ASN A 59 -14.53 -26.60 -3.09
CA ASN A 59 -13.99 -27.16 -1.85
C ASN A 59 -12.49 -27.54 -1.91
N PRO A 60 -11.58 -26.55 -1.91
CA PRO A 60 -10.16 -26.81 -2.09
C PRO A 60 -9.62 -27.63 -0.92
N SER A 61 -8.87 -28.69 -1.26
CA SER A 61 -8.32 -29.62 -0.26
C SER A 61 -7.50 -28.89 0.81
N LEU A 62 -7.48 -29.44 2.03
CA LEU A 62 -6.68 -28.89 3.13
C LEU A 62 -5.18 -28.77 2.76
N SER A 63 -4.67 -29.70 1.93
CA SER A 63 -3.30 -29.66 1.40
C SER A 63 -3.06 -28.42 0.53
N LEU A 64 -3.99 -28.10 -0.36
CA LEU A 64 -3.92 -26.90 -1.21
C LEU A 64 -3.95 -25.63 -0.36
N ARG A 65 -4.92 -25.53 0.57
CA ARG A 65 -5.05 -24.37 1.48
C ARG A 65 -3.75 -24.14 2.27
N LYS A 66 -3.19 -25.18 2.87
CA LYS A 66 -1.94 -25.08 3.67
C LYS A 66 -0.76 -24.57 2.84
N ARG A 67 -0.60 -25.03 1.60
CA ARG A 67 0.51 -24.59 0.73
C ARG A 67 0.30 -23.15 0.26
N VAL A 68 -0.89 -22.81 -0.21
CA VAL A 68 -1.19 -21.46 -0.72
C VAL A 68 -1.17 -20.41 0.40
N LYS A 69 -1.51 -20.79 1.65
CA LYS A 69 -1.41 -19.88 2.80
C LYS A 69 -0.02 -19.28 3.00
N HIS A 70 1.04 -20.02 2.63
CA HIS A 70 2.41 -19.49 2.71
C HIS A 70 2.74 -18.45 1.61
N LEU A 71 1.90 -18.37 0.58
CA LEU A 71 1.98 -17.40 -0.51
C LEU A 71 1.10 -16.16 -0.28
N GLY A 72 0.42 -16.06 0.87
CA GLY A 72 -0.51 -14.98 1.21
C GLY A 72 0.05 -13.55 1.11
N GLY A 73 -0.82 -12.56 1.29
CA GLY A 73 -0.50 -11.14 1.14
C GLY A 73 -0.35 -10.72 -0.32
N GLY A 74 -1.15 -11.30 -1.22
CA GLY A 74 -1.19 -11.00 -2.66
C GLY A 74 -2.62 -11.10 -3.19
N TYR A 75 -2.79 -11.07 -4.51
CA TYR A 75 -4.03 -11.45 -5.16
C TYR A 75 -4.07 -12.94 -5.53
N LEU A 76 -5.28 -13.49 -5.53
CA LEU A 76 -5.67 -14.57 -6.42
C LEU A 76 -6.45 -13.95 -7.59
N ARG A 77 -5.85 -13.92 -8.79
CA ARG A 77 -6.56 -13.58 -10.02
C ARG A 77 -7.33 -14.79 -10.54
N VAL A 78 -8.60 -14.61 -10.84
CA VAL A 78 -9.42 -15.59 -11.56
C VAL A 78 -9.76 -14.96 -12.91
N GLY A 79 -9.09 -15.42 -13.97
CA GLY A 79 -9.16 -14.83 -15.30
C GLY A 79 -8.68 -15.81 -16.36
N GLY A 80 -8.01 -15.32 -17.41
CA GLY A 80 -7.57 -16.14 -18.53
C GLY A 80 -8.66 -16.27 -19.59
N THR A 81 -8.36 -16.95 -20.70
CA THR A 81 -9.24 -17.01 -21.89
C THR A 81 -10.68 -17.44 -21.59
N ALA A 82 -10.89 -18.33 -20.62
CA ALA A 82 -12.22 -18.80 -20.25
C ALA A 82 -13.09 -17.77 -19.50
N ALA A 83 -12.52 -16.64 -19.05
CA ALA A 83 -13.28 -15.56 -18.39
C ALA A 83 -14.37 -15.00 -19.31
N ASP A 84 -14.05 -14.81 -20.58
CA ASP A 84 -14.96 -14.31 -21.62
C ASP A 84 -15.97 -15.34 -22.15
N MET A 85 -16.02 -16.51 -21.51
CA MET A 85 -17.00 -17.57 -21.74
C MET A 85 -17.84 -17.86 -20.49
N LEU A 86 -17.54 -17.22 -19.36
CA LEU A 86 -18.20 -17.48 -18.08
C LEU A 86 -19.49 -16.68 -17.93
N VAL A 87 -20.52 -17.29 -17.38
CA VAL A 87 -21.77 -16.65 -16.97
C VAL A 87 -22.08 -17.01 -15.52
N PHE A 88 -22.41 -16.04 -14.68
CA PHE A 88 -22.90 -16.33 -13.33
C PHE A 88 -24.37 -16.75 -13.35
N SER A 89 -24.69 -17.90 -12.76
CA SER A 89 -26.05 -18.46 -12.69
C SER A 89 -26.26 -19.19 -11.36
N PRO A 90 -26.93 -18.59 -10.37
CA PRO A 90 -26.95 -19.09 -8.99
C PRO A 90 -27.79 -20.36 -8.82
N SER A 91 -28.86 -20.53 -9.58
CA SER A 91 -29.82 -21.65 -9.43
C SER A 91 -29.69 -22.72 -10.52
N LEU A 92 -29.20 -22.36 -11.70
CA LEU A 92 -29.14 -23.24 -12.87
C LEU A 92 -27.69 -23.55 -13.20
N ARG A 93 -27.34 -24.84 -13.08
CA ARG A 93 -26.25 -25.38 -13.90
C ARG A 93 -26.81 -25.50 -15.30
N VAL A 94 -26.19 -24.87 -16.29
CA VAL A 94 -26.53 -25.17 -17.69
C VAL A 94 -26.16 -26.65 -17.90
N GLN A 95 -27.15 -27.55 -17.85
CA GLN A 95 -26.96 -28.96 -18.16
C GLN A 95 -26.81 -29.12 -19.66
N GLN A 96 -25.59 -28.85 -20.15
CA GLN A 96 -25.02 -29.44 -21.36
C GLN A 96 -23.59 -28.93 -21.48
N GLU A 97 -22.60 -29.71 -21.02
CA GLU A 97 -21.42 -29.97 -21.85
C GLU A 97 -20.64 -31.17 -21.27
N ARG A 98 -20.49 -32.21 -22.09
CA ARG A 98 -19.62 -33.37 -21.81
C ARG A 98 -18.14 -33.04 -22.05
N SER A 99 -17.80 -31.79 -22.39
CA SER A 99 -16.45 -31.32 -22.73
C SER A 99 -16.08 -30.11 -21.86
N MET A 100 -14.91 -30.15 -21.24
CA MET A 100 -14.40 -29.04 -20.43
C MET A 100 -14.14 -27.80 -21.31
N PRO A 101 -14.39 -26.58 -20.81
CA PRO A 101 -14.06 -25.37 -21.57
C PRO A 101 -12.55 -25.32 -21.85
N PRO A 102 -12.14 -24.81 -23.03
CA PRO A 102 -10.74 -24.66 -23.35
C PRO A 102 -10.08 -23.68 -22.37
N ASP A 103 -8.88 -24.01 -21.92
CA ASP A 103 -8.02 -23.06 -21.21
C ASP A 103 -7.20 -22.25 -22.22
N GLY A 104 -6.55 -21.17 -21.77
CA GLY A 104 -5.67 -20.37 -22.63
C GLY A 104 -4.47 -21.16 -23.20
N GLY A 105 -4.19 -22.36 -22.68
CA GLY A 105 -3.19 -23.27 -23.23
C GLY A 105 -3.61 -23.87 -24.57
N LEU A 106 -4.87 -24.31 -24.66
CA LEU A 106 -5.46 -24.92 -25.85
C LEU A 106 -5.76 -23.92 -26.99
N CYS A 107 -5.85 -22.63 -26.68
CA CYS A 107 -6.21 -21.55 -27.61
C CYS A 107 -5.07 -20.60 -27.98
N SER A 108 -3.82 -21.06 -27.88
CA SER A 108 -2.66 -20.25 -28.28
C SER A 108 -2.53 -20.12 -29.80
N ASN A 109 -1.96 -19.01 -30.26
CA ASN A 109 -1.82 -18.64 -31.69
C ASN A 109 -1.13 -19.72 -32.56
N GLU A 110 -0.31 -20.58 -31.94
CA GLU A 110 0.46 -21.65 -32.58
C GLU A 110 -0.23 -23.02 -32.53
N GLN A 111 -1.24 -23.19 -31.69
CA GLN A 111 -1.99 -24.44 -31.50
C GLN A 111 -3.48 -24.21 -31.77
N ILE A 112 -3.89 -24.51 -33.01
CA ILE A 112 -5.30 -24.60 -33.45
C ILE A 112 -6.06 -23.26 -33.42
N LYS A 113 -6.76 -22.92 -34.51
CA LYS A 113 -7.75 -21.84 -34.48
C LYS A 113 -8.86 -22.24 -33.51
N CYS A 114 -8.90 -21.69 -32.29
CA CYS A 114 -9.97 -21.97 -31.34
C CYS A 114 -11.36 -21.61 -31.89
N GLY A 115 -11.44 -20.71 -32.88
CA GLY A 115 -12.63 -20.48 -33.70
C GLY A 115 -13.27 -21.76 -34.30
N LEU A 116 -12.51 -22.84 -34.51
CA LEU A 116 -13.01 -24.12 -35.06
C LEU A 116 -13.58 -25.09 -33.99
N LEU A 117 -13.39 -24.82 -32.69
CA LEU A 117 -14.07 -25.57 -31.61
C LEU A 117 -15.54 -25.12 -31.44
N PHE A 118 -15.91 -23.99 -32.04
CA PHE A 118 -17.26 -23.43 -32.02
C PHE A 118 -18.00 -23.83 -33.30
N SER A 119 -18.70 -24.96 -33.26
CA SER A 119 -19.70 -25.30 -34.28
C SER A 119 -20.71 -24.15 -34.43
N ASN A 120 -20.82 -23.57 -35.63
CA ASN A 120 -21.78 -22.53 -36.04
C ASN A 120 -21.56 -21.08 -35.56
N ASN A 121 -20.33 -20.57 -35.41
CA ASN A 121 -20.06 -19.15 -35.06
C ASN A 121 -20.63 -18.67 -33.71
N HIS A 122 -20.99 -19.57 -32.79
CA HIS A 122 -21.47 -19.21 -31.46
C HIS A 122 -20.42 -19.50 -30.39
N ILE A 123 -20.05 -18.48 -29.60
CA ILE A 123 -19.19 -18.63 -28.41
C ILE A 123 -19.96 -19.50 -27.41
N ARG A 124 -19.35 -20.63 -27.01
CA ARG A 124 -19.94 -21.53 -26.02
C ARG A 124 -19.75 -20.98 -24.61
N LEU A 125 -20.84 -20.78 -23.88
CA LEU A 125 -20.82 -20.25 -22.52
C LEU A 125 -20.89 -21.39 -21.49
N PHE A 126 -20.26 -21.21 -20.34
CA PHE A 126 -20.40 -22.10 -19.19
C PHE A 126 -20.72 -21.31 -17.91
N SER A 127 -21.35 -21.98 -16.94
CA SER A 127 -21.90 -21.31 -15.76
C SER A 127 -21.04 -21.49 -14.50
N MET A 128 -20.90 -20.42 -13.72
CA MET A 128 -20.48 -20.46 -12.30
C MET A 128 -21.72 -20.36 -11.41
N SER A 129 -21.86 -21.26 -10.45
CA SER A 129 -22.96 -21.24 -9.47
C SER A 129 -22.64 -20.37 -8.25
N ALA A 130 -23.67 -20.12 -7.43
CA ALA A 130 -23.50 -19.44 -6.14
C ALA A 130 -22.56 -20.20 -5.17
N GLU A 131 -22.61 -21.54 -5.21
CA GLU A 131 -21.72 -22.41 -4.42
C GLU A 131 -20.26 -22.23 -4.86
N ASP A 132 -20.01 -22.24 -6.17
CA ASP A 132 -18.66 -22.05 -6.73
C ASP A 132 -18.10 -20.67 -6.34
N TRP A 133 -18.94 -19.64 -6.37
CA TRP A 133 -18.55 -18.29 -6.02
C TRP A 133 -18.20 -18.14 -4.54
N HIS A 134 -19.01 -18.76 -3.65
CA HIS A 134 -18.72 -18.78 -2.22
C HIS A 134 -17.39 -19.50 -1.94
N ASP A 135 -17.17 -20.67 -2.54
CA ASP A 135 -15.95 -21.47 -2.35
C ASP A 135 -14.67 -20.70 -2.75
N ILE A 136 -14.72 -19.92 -3.83
CA ILE A 136 -13.58 -19.10 -4.29
C ILE A 136 -13.27 -17.98 -3.29
N ASN A 137 -14.30 -17.29 -2.80
CA ASN A 137 -14.14 -16.20 -1.84
C ASN A 137 -13.63 -16.73 -0.48
N ASP A 138 -14.24 -17.81 0.00
CA ASP A 138 -13.79 -18.52 1.20
C ASP A 138 -12.35 -18.99 1.09
N PHE A 139 -11.96 -19.53 -0.06
CA PHE A 139 -10.58 -19.93 -0.30
C PHE A 139 -9.63 -18.75 -0.15
N CYS A 140 -9.92 -17.62 -0.81
CA CYS A 140 -9.12 -16.40 -0.77
C CYS A 140 -8.94 -15.89 0.67
N GLN A 141 -10.04 -15.74 1.41
CA GLN A 141 -10.01 -15.30 2.80
C GLN A 141 -9.17 -16.23 3.68
N ASN A 142 -9.36 -17.55 3.56
CA ASN A 142 -8.66 -18.55 4.37
C ASN A 142 -7.14 -18.62 4.12
N VAL A 143 -6.69 -18.30 2.91
CA VAL A 143 -5.26 -18.33 2.54
C VAL A 143 -4.60 -16.94 2.56
N GLY A 144 -5.36 -15.90 2.91
CA GLY A 144 -4.86 -14.52 2.99
C GLY A 144 -4.55 -13.91 1.64
N LEU A 145 -5.35 -14.21 0.62
CA LEU A 145 -5.28 -13.58 -0.70
C LEU A 145 -6.53 -12.72 -0.93
N LYS A 146 -6.39 -11.58 -1.60
CA LYS A 146 -7.53 -10.80 -2.09
C LYS A 146 -7.97 -11.33 -3.46
N LEU A 147 -9.27 -11.38 -3.74
CA LEU A 147 -9.76 -11.81 -5.04
C LEU A 147 -9.62 -10.67 -6.07
N LEU A 148 -9.06 -10.99 -7.23
CA LEU A 148 -9.10 -10.16 -8.45
C LEU A 148 -9.88 -10.97 -9.50
N PHE A 149 -11.07 -10.51 -9.88
CA PHE A 149 -11.97 -11.29 -10.72
C PHE A 149 -12.19 -10.65 -12.09
N ASP A 150 -12.04 -11.43 -13.15
CA ASP A 150 -12.21 -11.00 -14.53
C ASP A 150 -13.63 -11.27 -15.04
N LEU A 151 -14.33 -10.20 -15.39
CA LEU A 151 -15.71 -10.24 -15.88
C LEU A 151 -15.75 -10.51 -17.40
N ASN A 152 -16.76 -11.27 -17.82
CA ASN A 152 -16.98 -11.56 -19.23
C ASN A 152 -17.39 -10.32 -20.02
N VAL A 153 -16.52 -9.84 -20.93
CA VAL A 153 -16.79 -8.67 -21.77
C VAL A 153 -17.57 -9.02 -23.06
N LEU A 154 -17.65 -10.30 -23.42
CA LEU A 154 -18.30 -10.77 -24.66
C LEU A 154 -19.82 -10.90 -24.57
N LEU A 155 -20.41 -10.67 -23.39
CA LEU A 155 -21.85 -10.44 -23.27
C LEU A 155 -22.17 -9.05 -23.82
N ARG A 156 -22.87 -8.97 -24.96
CA ARG A 156 -23.07 -7.72 -25.71
C ARG A 156 -24.53 -7.45 -26.06
N ASN A 157 -24.91 -6.18 -26.01
CA ASN A 157 -26.10 -5.63 -26.63
C ASN A 157 -25.65 -4.76 -27.82
N ARG A 158 -25.59 -5.36 -29.02
CA ARG A 158 -24.91 -4.78 -30.19
C ARG A 158 -23.43 -4.54 -29.88
N GLU A 159 -23.00 -3.28 -29.85
CA GLU A 159 -21.60 -2.89 -29.63
C GLU A 159 -21.28 -2.57 -28.16
N ALA A 160 -22.31 -2.43 -27.30
CA ALA A 160 -22.15 -2.07 -25.89
C ALA A 160 -22.13 -3.32 -25.00
N TRP A 161 -21.35 -3.28 -23.91
CA TRP A 161 -21.27 -4.37 -22.96
C TRP A 161 -22.61 -4.55 -22.23
N ASN A 162 -23.12 -5.77 -22.25
CA ASN A 162 -24.30 -6.15 -21.49
C ASN A 162 -23.86 -6.54 -20.07
N PHE A 163 -23.85 -5.56 -19.18
CA PHE A 163 -23.41 -5.73 -17.81
C PHE A 163 -24.40 -6.49 -16.92
N SER A 164 -25.61 -6.85 -17.39
CA SER A 164 -26.67 -7.42 -16.53
C SER A 164 -26.22 -8.67 -15.77
N ASN A 165 -25.39 -9.53 -16.37
CA ASN A 165 -24.86 -10.71 -15.68
C ASN A 165 -23.78 -10.35 -14.65
N ALA A 166 -22.95 -9.35 -14.94
CA ALA A 166 -21.95 -8.84 -14.01
C ALA A 166 -22.60 -8.13 -12.82
N GLU A 167 -23.62 -7.28 -13.06
CA GLU A 167 -24.43 -6.66 -12.01
C GLU A 167 -25.03 -7.73 -11.09
N TYR A 168 -25.56 -8.81 -11.65
CA TYR A 168 -26.09 -9.89 -10.82
C TYR A 168 -25.05 -10.60 -9.93
N LEU A 169 -23.82 -10.79 -10.44
CA LEU A 169 -22.70 -11.29 -9.64
C LEU A 169 -22.26 -10.29 -8.58
N ILE A 170 -22.22 -9.00 -8.91
CA ILE A 170 -21.85 -7.89 -8.01
C ILE A 170 -22.89 -7.75 -6.90
N ASP A 171 -24.18 -7.77 -7.22
CA ASP A 171 -25.30 -7.81 -6.27
C ASP A 171 -25.14 -8.96 -5.28
N TYR A 172 -24.90 -10.15 -5.81
CA TYR A 172 -24.68 -11.34 -4.98
C TYR A 172 -23.45 -11.14 -4.09
N SER A 173 -22.34 -10.64 -4.63
CA SER A 173 -21.10 -10.42 -3.87
C SER A 173 -21.26 -9.36 -2.78
N TYR A 174 -22.04 -8.32 -3.05
CA TYR A 174 -22.40 -7.28 -2.10
C TYR A 174 -23.23 -7.84 -0.94
N ALA A 175 -24.21 -8.70 -1.22
CA ALA A 175 -25.04 -9.32 -0.18
C ALA A 175 -24.21 -10.12 0.84
N TYR A 176 -23.07 -10.69 0.43
CA TYR A 176 -22.13 -11.43 1.29
C TYR A 176 -20.91 -10.61 1.70
N GLN A 177 -20.85 -9.32 1.35
CA GLN A 177 -19.75 -8.40 1.69
C GLN A 177 -18.36 -8.90 1.26
N TYR A 178 -18.26 -9.53 0.09
CA TYR A 178 -16.96 -9.97 -0.43
C TYR A 178 -16.13 -8.80 -0.93
N ASP A 179 -14.90 -8.66 -0.40
CA ASP A 179 -13.92 -7.66 -0.85
C ASP A 179 -13.19 -8.12 -2.13
N ILE A 180 -13.55 -7.53 -3.26
CA ILE A 180 -13.15 -7.96 -4.60
C ILE A 180 -12.68 -6.75 -5.40
N ASP A 181 -11.57 -6.91 -6.11
CA ASP A 181 -11.14 -6.01 -7.18
C ASP A 181 -11.47 -6.65 -8.54
N TRP A 182 -11.71 -5.83 -9.58
CA TRP A 182 -12.37 -6.28 -10.80
C TRP A 182 -11.52 -6.04 -12.05
N GLN A 183 -11.68 -6.92 -13.04
CA GLN A 183 -11.21 -6.77 -14.41
C GLN A 183 -12.36 -6.96 -15.39
N LEU A 184 -12.15 -6.58 -16.65
CA LEU A 184 -13.15 -6.72 -17.70
C LEU A 184 -12.51 -7.15 -19.01
N GLY A 185 -12.58 -8.45 -19.27
CA GLY A 185 -12.11 -9.09 -20.49
C GLY A 185 -10.63 -9.44 -20.46
N ASN A 186 -10.31 -10.59 -21.05
CA ASN A 186 -8.97 -11.15 -21.07
C ASN A 186 -8.34 -11.08 -22.48
N GLU A 187 -7.23 -10.37 -22.64
CA GLU A 187 -6.50 -10.28 -23.92
C GLU A 187 -7.39 -9.84 -25.10
N PRO A 188 -8.10 -8.69 -24.99
CA PRO A 188 -9.05 -8.24 -26.02
C PRO A 188 -8.40 -8.04 -27.39
N ASN A 189 -7.09 -7.76 -27.43
CA ASN A 189 -6.32 -7.67 -28.68
C ASN A 189 -6.18 -9.02 -29.42
N SER A 190 -6.48 -10.15 -28.77
CA SER A 190 -6.42 -11.51 -29.32
C SER A 190 -7.81 -12.05 -29.71
N PHE A 191 -8.91 -11.35 -29.39
CA PHE A 191 -10.27 -11.79 -29.69
C PHE A 191 -10.52 -12.16 -31.16
N PRO A 192 -9.98 -11.46 -32.18
CA PRO A 192 -10.20 -11.85 -33.57
C PRO A 192 -9.66 -13.25 -33.88
N HIS A 193 -8.57 -13.64 -33.22
CA HIS A 193 -7.98 -14.95 -33.35
C HIS A 193 -8.72 -16.01 -32.51
N VAL A 194 -9.02 -15.68 -31.25
CA VAL A 194 -9.53 -16.64 -30.26
C VAL A 194 -11.03 -16.91 -30.45
N PHE A 195 -11.81 -15.84 -30.60
CA PHE A 195 -13.29 -15.87 -30.61
C PHE A 195 -13.89 -15.50 -31.97
N GLY A 196 -13.09 -15.01 -32.92
CA GLY A 196 -13.58 -14.55 -34.22
C GLY A 196 -14.37 -13.24 -34.14
N VAL A 197 -14.22 -12.48 -33.05
CA VAL A 197 -14.85 -11.17 -32.86
C VAL A 197 -13.78 -10.10 -32.68
N GLU A 198 -14.07 -8.90 -33.17
CA GLU A 198 -13.21 -7.73 -33.00
C GLU A 198 -14.08 -6.55 -32.59
N PHE A 199 -13.65 -5.79 -31.59
CA PHE A 199 -14.22 -4.47 -31.36
C PHE A 199 -13.13 -3.46 -31.00
N PRO A 200 -13.34 -2.17 -31.33
CA PRO A 200 -12.31 -1.15 -31.17
C PRO A 200 -11.91 -0.92 -29.70
N PRO A 201 -10.65 -0.54 -29.42
CA PRO A 201 -10.19 -0.16 -28.07
C PRO A 201 -11.05 0.91 -27.39
N LYS A 202 -11.66 1.81 -28.17
CA LYS A 202 -12.60 2.82 -27.66
C LYS A 202 -13.82 2.18 -26.99
N HIS A 203 -14.40 1.14 -27.60
CA HIS A 203 -15.61 0.51 -27.04
C HIS A 203 -15.27 -0.12 -25.69
N LEU A 204 -14.14 -0.82 -25.61
CA LEU A 204 -13.64 -1.34 -24.34
C LEU A 204 -13.44 -0.23 -23.31
N SER A 205 -12.84 0.91 -23.70
CA SER A 205 -12.66 2.06 -22.81
C SER A 205 -13.98 2.57 -22.22
N ASP A 206 -15.03 2.64 -23.04
CA ASP A 206 -16.37 3.04 -22.60
C ASP A 206 -17.05 1.95 -21.75
N ASP A 207 -16.78 0.67 -22.01
CA ASP A 207 -17.24 -0.45 -21.19
C ASP A 207 -16.61 -0.39 -19.77
N PHE A 208 -15.34 0.01 -19.64
CA PHE A 208 -14.69 0.23 -18.34
C PHE A 208 -15.31 1.40 -17.54
N LYS A 209 -15.73 2.49 -18.21
CA LYS A 209 -16.49 3.58 -17.56
C LYS A 209 -17.85 3.10 -17.06
N THR A 210 -18.49 2.23 -17.84
CA THR A 210 -19.74 1.57 -17.45
C THR A 210 -19.55 0.70 -16.22
N LEU A 211 -18.47 -0.09 -16.17
CA LEU A 211 -18.11 -0.88 -14.98
C LEU A 211 -17.86 0.00 -13.75
N LYS A 212 -17.12 1.12 -13.89
CA LYS A 212 -16.91 2.07 -12.78
C LYS A 212 -18.22 2.61 -12.23
N SER A 213 -19.09 3.08 -13.12
CA SER A 213 -20.43 3.60 -12.74
C SER A 213 -21.31 2.54 -12.08
N LEU A 214 -21.16 1.27 -12.47
CA LEU A 214 -21.89 0.15 -11.87
C LEU A 214 -21.38 -0.13 -10.45
N LEU A 215 -20.06 -0.22 -10.26
CA LEU A 215 -19.45 -0.51 -8.95
C LEU A 215 -19.70 0.59 -7.91
N GLU A 216 -19.79 1.86 -8.34
CA GLU A 216 -20.09 3.00 -7.47
C GLU A 216 -21.49 2.95 -6.83
N ARG A 217 -22.41 2.14 -7.37
CA ARG A 217 -23.72 1.90 -6.77
C ARG A 217 -23.65 1.11 -5.46
N TYR A 218 -22.53 0.45 -5.19
CA TYR A 218 -22.32 -0.43 -4.04
C TYR A 218 -21.27 0.17 -3.11
N SER A 219 -21.63 0.43 -1.86
CA SER A 219 -20.78 1.15 -0.90
C SER A 219 -19.38 0.55 -0.73
N ILE A 220 -19.26 -0.77 -0.71
CA ILE A 220 -17.96 -1.46 -0.56
C ILE A 220 -17.11 -1.43 -1.85
N TYR A 221 -17.75 -1.33 -3.02
CA TYR A 221 -17.07 -1.39 -4.32
C TYR A 221 -16.73 -0.02 -4.90
N ASN A 222 -17.20 1.08 -4.29
CA ASN A 222 -16.73 2.42 -4.63
C ASN A 222 -15.20 2.55 -4.52
N LYS A 223 -14.60 1.85 -3.53
CA LYS A 223 -13.15 1.80 -3.28
C LYS A 223 -12.43 0.64 -3.99
N SER A 224 -13.15 -0.24 -4.69
CA SER A 224 -12.52 -1.37 -5.40
C SER A 224 -11.65 -0.89 -6.55
N LYS A 225 -10.55 -1.61 -6.78
CA LYS A 225 -9.69 -1.36 -7.94
C LYS A 225 -10.30 -1.97 -9.19
N ILE A 226 -10.19 -1.25 -10.31
CA ILE A 226 -10.55 -1.73 -11.65
C ILE A 226 -9.28 -1.84 -12.47
N ILE A 227 -8.94 -3.03 -12.96
CA ILE A 227 -7.66 -3.33 -13.60
C ILE A 227 -7.89 -3.75 -15.05
N GLY A 228 -7.19 -3.12 -15.99
CA GLY A 228 -7.35 -3.42 -17.42
C GLY A 228 -6.30 -2.77 -18.30
N PRO A 229 -6.24 -3.10 -19.60
CA PRO A 229 -7.15 -3.96 -20.34
C PRO A 229 -6.64 -5.41 -20.56
N ASP A 230 -5.64 -5.88 -19.81
CA ASP A 230 -5.09 -7.24 -19.91
C ASP A 230 -4.58 -7.60 -21.33
N VAL A 231 -3.94 -6.65 -22.04
CA VAL A 231 -3.37 -6.91 -23.37
C VAL A 231 -2.17 -7.86 -23.34
N THR A 232 -1.88 -8.56 -24.44
CA THR A 232 -0.70 -9.46 -24.54
C THR A 232 0.63 -8.71 -24.70
N ASN A 233 1.73 -9.45 -24.80
CA ASN A 233 3.09 -8.94 -25.08
C ASN A 233 3.13 -7.86 -26.19
N PRO A 234 3.94 -6.80 -26.05
CA PRO A 234 4.04 -5.74 -27.05
C PRO A 234 4.84 -6.22 -28.29
N SER A 235 4.20 -6.97 -29.18
CA SER A 235 4.84 -7.42 -30.41
C SER A 235 5.04 -6.25 -31.38
N THR A 236 6.29 -6.06 -31.84
CA THR A 236 6.67 -5.06 -32.85
C THR A 236 6.45 -5.54 -34.30
N LYS A 237 6.14 -6.83 -34.49
CA LYS A 237 6.00 -7.46 -35.82
C LYS A 237 4.66 -7.15 -36.51
N ALA A 238 3.68 -6.59 -35.80
CA ALA A 238 2.33 -6.34 -36.32
C ALA A 238 1.98 -4.84 -36.37
N LYS A 239 1.55 -4.34 -37.55
CA LYS A 239 1.08 -2.94 -37.76
C LYS A 239 -0.17 -2.56 -36.93
N LYS A 240 -0.86 -3.55 -36.37
CA LYS A 240 -2.01 -3.45 -35.44
C LYS A 240 -1.77 -4.31 -34.18
N GLY A 241 -0.57 -4.23 -33.61
CA GLY A 241 -0.15 -5.08 -32.48
C GLY A 241 -0.73 -4.65 -31.11
N PRO A 242 -0.51 -5.46 -30.06
CA PRO A 242 -1.04 -5.22 -28.71
C PRO A 242 -0.70 -3.84 -28.13
N GLY A 243 0.49 -3.32 -28.39
CA GLY A 243 0.85 -1.97 -27.92
C GLY A 243 0.14 -0.81 -28.59
N ARG A 244 -0.32 -1.00 -29.83
CA ARG A 244 -1.22 -0.03 -30.46
C ARG A 244 -2.60 -0.10 -29.83
N TYR A 245 -3.12 -1.31 -29.59
CA TYR A 245 -4.40 -1.52 -28.90
C TYR A 245 -4.39 -0.84 -27.53
N LEU A 246 -3.32 -1.04 -26.74
CA LEU A 246 -3.16 -0.39 -25.45
C LEU A 246 -3.09 1.14 -25.57
N ASN A 247 -2.30 1.68 -26.49
CA ASN A 247 -2.18 3.12 -26.66
C ASN A 247 -3.55 3.74 -27.02
N GLU A 248 -4.28 3.16 -27.97
CA GLU A 248 -5.62 3.64 -28.35
C GLU A 248 -6.63 3.49 -27.21
N PHE A 249 -6.59 2.39 -26.44
CA PHE A 249 -7.44 2.21 -25.25
C PHE A 249 -7.21 3.33 -24.23
N LEU A 250 -5.95 3.64 -23.92
CA LEU A 250 -5.58 4.68 -22.96
C LEU A 250 -5.86 6.11 -23.46
N GLU A 251 -5.72 6.37 -24.76
CA GLU A 251 -6.10 7.66 -25.39
C GLU A 251 -7.59 7.98 -25.19
N ASN A 252 -8.45 6.96 -25.05
CA ASN A 252 -9.88 7.12 -24.78
C ASN A 252 -10.23 7.31 -23.29
N LYS A 253 -9.21 7.41 -22.41
CA LYS A 253 -9.31 7.72 -20.97
C LYS A 253 -10.27 6.79 -20.21
N PRO A 254 -9.92 5.50 -20.07
CA PRO A 254 -10.72 4.53 -19.33
C PRO A 254 -10.63 4.74 -17.82
N ASP A 255 -11.70 4.42 -17.10
CA ASP A 255 -11.79 4.47 -15.63
C ASP A 255 -11.19 3.22 -14.98
N ILE A 256 -9.86 3.12 -15.08
CA ILE A 256 -9.05 2.05 -14.46
C ILE A 256 -8.18 2.59 -13.33
N SER A 257 -7.91 1.77 -12.34
CA SER A 257 -6.97 2.02 -11.24
C SER A 257 -5.53 1.64 -11.59
N ALA A 258 -5.33 0.66 -12.48
CA ALA A 258 -4.01 0.28 -12.99
C ALA A 258 -4.08 -0.19 -14.44
N VAL A 259 -3.00 0.05 -15.19
CA VAL A 259 -2.84 -0.48 -16.55
C VAL A 259 -2.29 -1.90 -16.47
N SER A 260 -2.93 -2.85 -17.16
CA SER A 260 -2.54 -4.24 -17.10
C SER A 260 -2.21 -4.88 -18.45
N TRP A 261 -1.30 -5.85 -18.39
CA TRP A 261 -0.85 -6.62 -19.55
C TRP A 261 -0.33 -8.00 -19.13
N HIS A 262 -0.16 -8.89 -20.10
CA HIS A 262 0.29 -10.26 -19.90
C HIS A 262 1.64 -10.50 -20.56
N HIS A 263 2.45 -11.36 -19.93
CA HIS A 263 3.75 -11.73 -20.48
C HIS A 263 4.08 -13.22 -20.40
N TYR A 264 4.52 -13.78 -21.53
CA TYR A 264 5.20 -15.07 -21.59
C TYR A 264 6.50 -14.90 -22.37
N TYR A 265 7.58 -15.55 -21.93
CA TYR A 265 8.86 -15.42 -22.62
C TYR A 265 8.84 -16.12 -23.98
N THR A 266 8.23 -17.31 -24.05
CA THR A 266 8.29 -18.16 -25.24
C THR A 266 7.02 -19.00 -25.44
N GLY A 267 6.99 -19.83 -26.48
CA GLY A 267 5.90 -20.74 -26.80
C GLY A 267 6.10 -22.18 -26.32
N PRO A 268 5.10 -23.05 -26.51
CA PRO A 268 5.10 -24.44 -26.03
C PRO A 268 6.17 -25.33 -26.68
N ASN A 269 6.74 -24.91 -27.81
CA ASN A 269 7.78 -25.65 -28.56
C ASN A 269 9.22 -25.28 -28.17
N ALA A 270 9.41 -24.48 -27.12
CA ALA A 270 10.75 -24.06 -26.70
C ALA A 270 11.57 -25.22 -26.10
N ASN A 271 12.89 -25.12 -26.19
CA ASN A 271 13.83 -26.10 -25.65
C ASN A 271 14.68 -25.50 -24.51
N LEU A 272 15.55 -26.32 -23.91
CA LEU A 272 16.38 -25.91 -22.79
C LEU A 272 17.32 -24.74 -23.12
N SER A 273 17.91 -24.69 -24.32
CA SER A 273 18.82 -23.61 -24.70
C SER A 273 18.10 -22.27 -24.82
N MET A 274 16.83 -22.26 -25.20
CA MET A 274 16.01 -21.04 -25.19
C MET A 274 15.77 -20.51 -23.77
N PHE A 275 15.53 -21.38 -22.78
CA PHE A 275 15.34 -20.97 -21.37
C PHE A 275 16.60 -20.34 -20.76
N LEU A 276 17.78 -20.66 -21.29
CA LEU A 276 19.07 -20.11 -20.85
C LEU A 276 19.55 -18.93 -21.72
N ASN A 277 18.83 -18.59 -22.80
CA ASN A 277 19.28 -17.59 -23.74
C ASN A 277 19.09 -16.17 -23.19
N VAL A 278 20.19 -15.47 -22.89
CA VAL A 278 20.21 -14.10 -22.35
C VAL A 278 19.37 -13.11 -23.17
N SER A 279 19.28 -13.28 -24.49
CA SER A 279 18.45 -12.41 -25.35
C SER A 279 16.97 -12.45 -24.96
N LEU A 280 16.47 -13.60 -24.49
CA LEU A 280 15.09 -13.77 -24.03
C LEU A 280 14.80 -12.94 -22.76
N TYR A 281 15.77 -12.86 -21.86
CA TYR A 281 15.71 -12.06 -20.64
C TYR A 281 15.79 -10.56 -20.95
N ASN A 282 16.56 -10.19 -21.97
CA ASN A 282 16.67 -8.80 -22.43
C ASN A 282 15.42 -8.33 -23.17
N GLU A 283 14.75 -9.22 -23.93
CA GLU A 283 13.48 -8.92 -24.59
C GLU A 283 12.40 -8.55 -23.56
N PHE A 284 12.29 -9.28 -22.44
CA PHE A 284 11.34 -8.94 -21.38
C PHE A 284 11.57 -7.54 -20.81
N LYS A 285 12.83 -7.15 -20.62
CA LYS A 285 13.19 -5.80 -20.16
C LYS A 285 12.71 -4.73 -21.15
N GLU A 286 12.88 -4.96 -22.45
CA GLU A 286 12.41 -4.04 -23.48
C GLU A 286 10.88 -3.99 -23.55
N ASN A 287 10.20 -5.13 -23.42
CA ASN A 287 8.75 -5.21 -23.34
C ASN A 287 8.20 -4.37 -22.17
N CYS A 288 8.83 -4.47 -20.99
CA CYS A 288 8.47 -3.62 -19.84
C CYS A 288 8.61 -2.14 -20.17
N ARG A 289 9.74 -1.72 -20.73
CA ARG A 289 10.01 -0.32 -21.10
C ARG A 289 8.99 0.21 -22.11
N GLN A 290 8.63 -0.60 -23.10
CA GLN A 290 7.67 -0.20 -24.11
C GLN A 290 6.30 0.11 -23.48
N TYR A 291 5.78 -0.76 -22.61
CA TYR A 291 4.50 -0.50 -21.94
C TYR A 291 4.56 0.55 -20.85
N VAL A 292 5.71 0.70 -20.17
CA VAL A 292 5.97 1.84 -19.29
C VAL A 292 5.91 3.16 -20.06
N ASN A 293 6.50 3.22 -21.25
CA ASN A 293 6.48 4.42 -22.08
C ASN A 293 5.06 4.73 -22.61
N ILE A 294 4.35 3.72 -23.13
CA ILE A 294 2.95 3.90 -23.58
C ILE A 294 2.07 4.38 -22.43
N THR A 295 2.21 3.79 -21.24
CA THR A 295 1.43 4.19 -20.07
C THR A 295 1.79 5.59 -19.62
N LYS A 296 3.08 5.91 -19.46
CA LYS A 296 3.53 7.24 -19.01
C LYS A 296 3.10 8.36 -19.96
N LYS A 297 3.06 8.09 -21.27
CA LYS A 297 2.57 9.04 -22.28
C LYS A 297 1.09 9.40 -22.07
N ASN A 298 0.25 8.41 -21.75
CA ASN A 298 -1.21 8.59 -21.74
C ASN A 298 -1.79 8.82 -20.33
N THR A 299 -1.18 8.24 -19.29
CA THR A 299 -1.67 8.24 -17.91
C THR A 299 -0.52 8.10 -16.90
N PRO A 300 0.33 9.13 -16.73
CA PRO A 300 1.62 9.05 -16.03
C PRO A 300 1.57 8.64 -14.56
N LEU A 301 0.43 8.83 -13.88
CA LEU A 301 0.26 8.52 -12.46
C LEU A 301 -0.27 7.10 -12.20
N LYS A 302 -0.77 6.40 -13.21
CA LYS A 302 -1.38 5.08 -13.00
C LYS A 302 -0.29 3.99 -12.94
N PRO A 303 -0.33 3.09 -11.94
CA PRO A 303 0.60 1.97 -11.87
C PRO A 303 0.37 0.97 -13.00
N ILE A 304 1.40 0.18 -13.30
CA ILE A 304 1.39 -0.83 -14.37
C ILE A 304 1.55 -2.21 -13.75
N TRP A 305 0.65 -3.13 -14.08
CA TRP A 305 0.60 -4.47 -13.53
C TRP A 305 0.78 -5.52 -14.63
N ILE A 306 1.53 -6.56 -14.33
CA ILE A 306 1.48 -7.81 -15.10
C ILE A 306 0.46 -8.71 -14.40
N THR A 307 -0.72 -8.85 -14.98
CA THR A 307 -1.86 -9.59 -14.40
C THR A 307 -1.92 -11.06 -14.83
N GLU A 308 -1.08 -11.46 -15.77
CA GLU A 308 -0.87 -12.87 -16.11
C GLU A 308 0.55 -13.09 -16.65
N THR A 309 1.29 -14.03 -16.06
CA THR A 309 2.62 -14.35 -16.58
C THR A 309 3.14 -15.73 -16.25
N GLY A 310 3.88 -16.32 -17.18
CA GLY A 310 4.56 -17.61 -17.01
C GLY A 310 5.88 -17.69 -17.78
N SER A 311 6.48 -18.88 -17.81
CA SER A 311 7.66 -19.19 -18.62
C SER A 311 7.30 -19.18 -20.11
N ALA A 312 6.37 -20.05 -20.51
CA ALA A 312 5.88 -20.17 -21.87
C ALA A 312 4.35 -20.21 -21.91
N TYR A 313 3.75 -19.61 -22.94
CA TYR A 313 2.30 -19.74 -23.16
C TYR A 313 1.95 -21.17 -23.61
N GLY A 314 0.67 -21.45 -23.88
CA GLY A 314 0.26 -22.79 -24.29
C GLY A 314 0.26 -23.81 -23.13
N GLY A 315 0.14 -23.33 -21.89
CA GLY A 315 0.25 -24.17 -20.68
C GLY A 315 1.69 -24.47 -20.24
N GLY A 316 2.69 -23.87 -20.88
CA GLY A 316 4.10 -24.09 -20.56
C GLY A 316 4.69 -25.33 -21.22
N VAL A 317 6.02 -25.39 -21.26
CA VAL A 317 6.76 -26.53 -21.82
C VAL A 317 6.90 -27.63 -20.77
N LYS A 318 6.39 -28.82 -21.06
CA LYS A 318 6.53 -30.01 -20.20
C LYS A 318 8.03 -30.30 -19.94
N GLU A 319 8.38 -30.64 -18.71
CA GLU A 319 9.76 -30.95 -18.26
C GLU A 319 10.75 -29.77 -18.25
N LEU A 320 10.31 -28.56 -18.64
CA LEU A 320 11.09 -27.33 -18.50
C LEU A 320 10.39 -26.30 -17.60
N SER A 321 9.09 -26.09 -17.80
CA SER A 321 8.32 -25.06 -17.06
C SER A 321 7.98 -25.45 -15.62
N ASP A 322 8.06 -26.75 -15.30
CA ASP A 322 7.86 -27.31 -13.97
C ASP A 322 9.18 -27.69 -13.28
N THR A 323 10.33 -27.30 -13.84
CA THR A 323 11.66 -27.71 -13.37
C THR A 323 12.54 -26.51 -13.00
N PHE A 324 13.71 -26.79 -12.43
CA PHE A 324 14.57 -25.78 -11.84
C PHE A 324 15.02 -24.67 -12.82
N VAL A 325 15.16 -24.99 -14.11
CA VAL A 325 15.50 -23.99 -15.13
C VAL A 325 14.42 -22.91 -15.30
N ALA A 326 13.15 -23.20 -15.02
CA ALA A 326 12.09 -22.18 -15.05
C ALA A 326 12.27 -21.12 -13.95
N SER A 327 12.91 -21.49 -12.83
CA SER A 327 13.18 -20.57 -11.72
C SER A 327 14.07 -19.40 -12.12
N PHE A 328 14.85 -19.57 -13.20
CA PHE A 328 15.75 -18.54 -13.72
C PHE A 328 14.96 -17.42 -14.36
N LEU A 329 14.04 -17.80 -15.25
CA LEU A 329 13.07 -16.89 -15.84
C LEU A 329 12.20 -16.24 -14.77
N TRP A 330 11.81 -16.99 -13.73
CA TRP A 330 10.92 -16.48 -12.70
C TRP A 330 11.56 -15.42 -11.79
N ILE A 331 12.74 -15.71 -11.23
CA ILE A 331 13.40 -14.74 -10.35
C ILE A 331 13.85 -13.49 -11.12
N ASP A 332 14.29 -13.67 -12.37
CA ASP A 332 14.65 -12.55 -13.25
C ASP A 332 13.44 -11.68 -13.56
N LYS A 333 12.29 -12.30 -13.86
CA LYS A 333 11.04 -11.57 -14.11
C LYS A 333 10.69 -10.64 -12.96
N LEU A 334 10.73 -11.14 -11.73
CA LEU A 334 10.43 -10.34 -10.54
C LEU A 334 11.43 -9.17 -10.39
N GLY A 335 12.71 -9.41 -10.65
CA GLY A 335 13.75 -8.38 -10.63
C GLY A 335 13.59 -7.30 -11.70
N VAL A 336 13.45 -7.71 -12.96
CA VAL A 336 13.28 -6.79 -14.09
C VAL A 336 11.96 -6.00 -13.96
N ALA A 337 10.85 -6.68 -13.64
CA ALA A 337 9.56 -6.02 -13.46
C ALA A 337 9.65 -4.92 -12.38
N ALA A 338 10.21 -5.25 -11.21
CA ALA A 338 10.39 -4.30 -10.12
C ALA A 338 11.29 -3.11 -10.50
N ARG A 339 12.39 -3.37 -11.21
CA ARG A 339 13.34 -2.33 -11.64
C ARG A 339 12.77 -1.41 -12.72
N GLU A 340 12.01 -1.93 -13.68
CA GLU A 340 11.48 -1.16 -14.80
C GLU A 340 10.14 -0.44 -14.46
N GLY A 341 9.65 -0.55 -13.22
CA GLY A 341 8.48 0.20 -12.75
C GLY A 341 7.15 -0.52 -12.89
N ILE A 342 7.16 -1.85 -13.06
CA ILE A 342 5.97 -2.69 -12.94
C ILE A 342 5.68 -2.89 -11.46
N SER A 343 4.49 -2.49 -11.01
CA SER A 343 4.12 -2.42 -9.60
C SER A 343 3.52 -3.72 -9.05
N LEU A 344 3.16 -4.68 -9.91
CA LEU A 344 2.56 -5.96 -9.53
C LEU A 344 2.77 -7.03 -10.62
N VAL A 345 2.97 -8.28 -10.21
CA VAL A 345 3.19 -9.46 -11.06
C VAL A 345 2.36 -10.63 -10.56
N VAL A 346 1.45 -11.13 -11.41
CA VAL A 346 0.59 -12.28 -11.15
C VAL A 346 1.10 -13.52 -11.87
N ARG A 347 1.56 -14.51 -11.10
CA ARG A 347 2.05 -15.79 -11.63
C ARG A 347 0.89 -16.67 -12.12
N GLN A 348 0.87 -16.92 -13.43
CA GLN A 348 0.16 -18.02 -14.06
C GLN A 348 0.97 -19.32 -13.90
N SER A 349 0.51 -20.30 -13.13
CA SER A 349 -0.66 -20.33 -12.23
C SER A 349 -0.29 -20.95 -10.88
N LEU A 350 -1.18 -20.87 -9.88
CA LEU A 350 -1.01 -21.59 -8.62
C LEU A 350 -0.92 -23.10 -8.83
N TYR A 351 -1.80 -23.67 -9.64
CA TYR A 351 -1.86 -25.10 -9.95
C TYR A 351 -2.42 -25.31 -11.35
N ARG A 352 -2.09 -26.46 -11.96
CA ARG A 352 -2.41 -26.88 -13.33
C ARG A 352 -1.63 -26.20 -14.45
N ALA A 353 -1.45 -26.97 -15.52
CA ALA A 353 -0.48 -26.74 -16.59
C ALA A 353 0.99 -26.93 -16.13
N SER A 354 1.92 -26.95 -17.09
CA SER A 354 3.34 -27.24 -16.81
C SER A 354 4.02 -26.07 -16.10
N TYR A 355 3.57 -24.83 -16.27
CA TYR A 355 4.17 -23.66 -15.60
C TYR A 355 3.71 -23.46 -14.14
N ALA A 356 2.89 -24.36 -13.59
CA ALA A 356 2.23 -24.10 -12.32
C ALA A 356 3.20 -24.15 -11.13
N LEU A 357 2.91 -23.41 -10.06
CA LEU A 357 3.68 -23.49 -8.82
C LEU A 357 3.47 -24.84 -8.10
N LEU A 358 2.29 -25.44 -8.23
CA LEU A 358 1.96 -26.74 -7.66
C LEU A 358 1.63 -27.73 -8.78
N ASN A 359 2.18 -28.94 -8.67
CA ASN A 359 1.87 -30.02 -9.60
C ASN A 359 0.37 -30.29 -9.67
N SER A 360 -0.15 -30.41 -10.90
CA SER A 360 -1.59 -30.55 -11.21
C SER A 360 -2.30 -31.69 -10.49
N TYR A 361 -1.58 -32.76 -10.12
CA TYR A 361 -2.17 -33.96 -9.53
C TYR A 361 -1.75 -34.16 -8.08
N SER A 362 -0.44 -34.09 -7.81
CA SER A 362 0.08 -34.37 -6.46
C SER A 362 -0.01 -33.17 -5.52
N LEU A 363 -0.24 -31.96 -6.06
CA LEU A 363 -0.14 -30.68 -5.34
C LEU A 363 1.23 -30.46 -4.68
N LEU A 364 2.25 -31.23 -5.08
CA LEU A 364 3.60 -31.01 -4.62
C LEU A 364 4.17 -29.75 -5.27
N PRO A 365 4.92 -28.92 -4.51
CA PRO A 365 5.55 -27.72 -5.05
C PRO A 365 6.55 -28.02 -6.15
N ASN A 366 6.45 -27.28 -7.26
CA ASN A 366 7.50 -27.16 -8.27
C ASN A 366 8.56 -26.14 -7.80
N PRO A 367 9.76 -26.10 -8.40
CA PRO A 367 10.86 -25.22 -7.97
C PRO A 367 10.49 -23.75 -7.77
N ASP A 368 9.69 -23.18 -8.69
CA ASP A 368 9.26 -21.77 -8.63
C ASP A 368 8.42 -21.42 -7.40
N TYR A 369 7.76 -22.41 -6.79
CA TYR A 369 7.04 -22.19 -5.53
C TYR A 369 8.02 -21.77 -4.43
N TRP A 370 9.17 -22.43 -4.33
CA TRP A 370 10.17 -22.14 -3.29
C TRP A 370 10.82 -20.79 -3.51
N VAL A 371 11.10 -20.42 -4.76
CA VAL A 371 11.53 -19.07 -5.14
C VAL A 371 10.50 -18.02 -4.66
N SER A 372 9.21 -18.28 -4.93
CA SER A 372 8.12 -17.39 -4.55
C SER A 372 8.00 -17.22 -3.04
N ILE A 373 8.19 -18.31 -2.27
CA ILE A 373 8.19 -18.27 -0.80
C ILE A 373 9.34 -17.43 -0.26
N LEU A 374 10.54 -17.62 -0.78
CA LEU A 374 11.71 -16.87 -0.32
C LEU A 374 11.59 -15.40 -0.67
N TYR A 375 11.13 -15.09 -1.89
CA TYR A 375 10.82 -13.73 -2.29
C TYR A 375 9.79 -13.10 -1.33
N LYS A 376 8.67 -13.77 -1.07
CA LYS A 376 7.63 -13.31 -0.12
C LYS A 376 8.15 -13.11 1.29
N LYS A 377 9.15 -13.88 1.75
CA LYS A 377 9.68 -13.77 3.11
C LYS A 377 10.71 -12.67 3.27
N LEU A 378 11.49 -12.40 2.23
CA LEU A 378 12.73 -11.61 2.34
C LEU A 378 12.62 -10.27 1.61
N VAL A 379 12.08 -10.25 0.40
CA VAL A 379 12.11 -9.08 -0.48
C VAL A 379 11.00 -8.09 -0.11
N GLY A 380 11.38 -6.85 0.21
CA GLY A 380 10.45 -5.74 0.52
C GLY A 380 10.03 -4.94 -0.71
N ARG A 381 9.20 -3.90 -0.49
CA ARG A 381 8.54 -3.11 -1.55
C ARG A 381 9.42 -2.03 -2.19
N ARG A 382 10.50 -1.61 -1.52
CA ARG A 382 11.38 -0.53 -1.98
C ARG A 382 12.50 -1.09 -2.83
N VAL A 383 12.50 -0.74 -4.11
CA VAL A 383 13.48 -1.22 -5.09
C VAL A 383 14.71 -0.31 -5.06
N LEU A 384 15.89 -0.89 -4.97
CA LEU A 384 17.18 -0.20 -4.99
C LEU A 384 17.77 -0.20 -6.41
N ASP A 385 18.52 0.83 -6.74
CA ASP A 385 19.27 0.85 -8.00
C ASP A 385 20.53 0.00 -7.84
N VAL A 386 20.56 -1.17 -8.51
CA VAL A 386 21.74 -2.03 -8.58
C VAL A 386 22.35 -1.93 -9.97
N THR A 387 23.58 -1.45 -10.02
CA THR A 387 24.38 -1.25 -11.23
C THR A 387 25.56 -2.20 -11.24
N CYS A 388 25.85 -2.79 -12.40
CA CYS A 388 27.04 -3.61 -12.56
C CYS A 388 28.09 -2.82 -13.33
N ASP A 389 29.15 -2.42 -12.64
CA ASP A 389 30.18 -1.52 -13.19
C ASP A 389 31.13 -2.25 -14.15
N SER A 390 31.25 -3.57 -14.02
CA SER A 390 32.12 -4.41 -14.83
C SER A 390 31.36 -5.38 -15.75
N CYS A 391 30.05 -5.20 -15.93
CA CYS A 391 29.26 -6.02 -16.83
C CYS A 391 29.29 -5.45 -18.26
N GLY A 392 29.70 -6.27 -19.23
CA GLY A 392 29.47 -5.97 -20.65
C GLY A 392 27.98 -6.11 -21.05
N ILE A 393 27.67 -5.86 -22.32
CA ILE A 393 26.29 -5.80 -22.88
C ILE A 393 25.49 -7.12 -22.71
N SER A 394 26.13 -8.27 -22.46
CA SER A 394 25.50 -9.59 -22.33
C SER A 394 25.77 -10.23 -20.96
N SER A 395 25.32 -9.59 -19.87
CA SER A 395 25.60 -10.07 -18.51
C SER A 395 24.77 -11.32 -18.17
N ALA A 396 25.41 -12.48 -18.21
CA ALA A 396 24.83 -13.74 -17.75
C ALA A 396 24.51 -13.73 -16.24
N LEU A 397 25.27 -12.98 -15.44
CA LEU A 397 24.92 -12.67 -14.05
C LEU A 397 23.99 -11.44 -13.99
N ARG A 398 22.84 -11.61 -13.36
CA ARG A 398 21.78 -10.61 -13.27
C ARG A 398 21.38 -10.45 -11.81
N VAL A 399 21.41 -9.23 -11.30
CA VAL A 399 21.28 -8.95 -9.85
C VAL A 399 20.36 -7.75 -9.64
N TYR A 400 19.55 -7.86 -8.61
CA TYR A 400 18.49 -6.94 -8.20
C TYR A 400 18.57 -6.72 -6.70
N GLY A 401 18.15 -5.55 -6.24
CA GLY A 401 18.27 -5.17 -4.84
C GLY A 401 17.03 -4.46 -4.32
N HIS A 402 16.63 -4.80 -3.11
CA HIS A 402 15.48 -4.22 -2.43
C HIS A 402 15.83 -3.97 -0.96
N CYS A 403 15.11 -3.05 -0.31
CA CYS A 403 14.99 -3.12 1.15
C CYS A 403 14.34 -4.46 1.53
N SER A 404 14.84 -5.08 2.59
CA SER A 404 14.25 -6.29 3.19
C SER A 404 12.88 -5.98 3.80
N LYS A 405 12.03 -7.00 3.91
CA LYS A 405 10.82 -6.91 4.75
C LYS A 405 11.13 -6.66 6.22
N LYS A 406 12.32 -7.08 6.68
CA LYS A 406 12.82 -6.87 8.04
C LYS A 406 13.84 -5.73 8.04
N SER A 407 13.38 -4.51 7.74
CA SER A 407 14.19 -3.28 7.75
C SER A 407 14.90 -3.07 9.11
N PRO A 408 16.11 -2.47 9.19
CA PRO A 408 16.93 -1.86 8.13
C PRO A 408 17.92 -2.86 7.49
N ARG A 409 17.45 -3.73 6.62
CA ARG A 409 18.29 -4.69 5.88
C ARG A 409 18.09 -4.58 4.39
N ILE A 410 19.06 -5.06 3.64
CA ILE A 410 19.01 -5.12 2.18
C ILE A 410 18.97 -6.57 1.75
N VAL A 411 18.16 -6.83 0.73
CA VAL A 411 18.05 -8.12 0.06
C VAL A 411 18.53 -7.95 -1.37
N LEU A 412 19.62 -8.62 -1.69
CA LEU A 412 20.10 -8.78 -3.07
C LEU A 412 19.73 -10.16 -3.58
N TYR A 413 19.22 -10.23 -4.81
CA TYR A 413 18.89 -11.48 -5.46
C TYR A 413 19.14 -11.47 -6.95
N GLY A 414 19.26 -12.64 -7.54
CA GLY A 414 19.67 -12.73 -8.92
C GLY A 414 19.76 -14.14 -9.45
N VAL A 415 20.28 -14.24 -10.67
CA VAL A 415 20.50 -15.48 -11.40
C VAL A 415 21.79 -15.38 -12.20
N ASN A 416 22.48 -16.50 -12.33
CA ASN A 416 23.53 -16.66 -13.34
C ASN A 416 23.09 -17.64 -14.41
N LEU A 417 23.20 -17.17 -15.65
CA LEU A 417 22.89 -17.93 -16.86
C LEU A 417 24.14 -18.51 -17.51
N ASP A 418 25.33 -18.26 -16.95
CA ASP A 418 26.61 -18.77 -17.46
C ASP A 418 26.85 -20.22 -16.99
N ASN A 419 27.73 -20.93 -17.71
CA ASN A 419 28.14 -22.28 -17.35
C ASN A 419 29.34 -22.31 -16.39
N VAL A 420 29.83 -21.15 -15.97
CA VAL A 420 30.90 -20.97 -14.98
C VAL A 420 30.39 -20.29 -13.70
N PRO A 421 30.98 -20.58 -12.52
CA PRO A 421 30.69 -19.86 -11.29
C PRO A 421 31.16 -18.39 -11.36
N LEU A 422 30.22 -17.45 -11.22
CA LEU A 422 30.49 -16.01 -11.19
C LEU A 422 30.29 -15.42 -9.79
N GLY A 423 31.32 -14.75 -9.26
CA GLY A 423 31.26 -14.02 -7.99
C GLY A 423 30.70 -12.61 -8.13
N LEU A 424 30.18 -12.08 -7.02
CA LEU A 424 29.60 -10.74 -6.93
C LEU A 424 30.31 -9.92 -5.83
N SER A 425 31.06 -8.91 -6.24
CA SER A 425 31.69 -7.97 -5.32
C SER A 425 30.82 -6.75 -5.10
N LEU A 426 30.70 -6.31 -3.84
CA LEU A 426 29.92 -5.15 -3.43
C LEU A 426 30.80 -4.24 -2.56
N PRO A 427 30.92 -2.94 -2.86
CA PRO A 427 31.56 -2.00 -1.96
C PRO A 427 30.69 -1.84 -0.70
N MET A 428 31.26 -2.13 0.46
CA MET A 428 30.63 -1.97 1.77
C MET A 428 31.52 -1.10 2.65
N ASN A 429 30.98 0.00 3.17
CA ASN A 429 31.71 0.93 4.04
C ASN A 429 31.76 0.47 5.50
N VAL A 430 31.02 -0.58 5.85
CA VAL A 430 30.89 -1.13 7.22
C VAL A 430 31.13 -2.64 7.25
N THR A 431 31.31 -3.19 8.45
CA THR A 431 31.39 -4.63 8.65
C THR A 431 29.99 -5.20 8.77
N THR A 432 29.62 -6.00 7.77
CA THR A 432 28.28 -6.55 7.59
C THR A 432 28.29 -8.06 7.74
N THR A 433 27.23 -8.63 8.31
CA THR A 433 26.95 -10.07 8.22
C THR A 433 25.94 -10.31 7.09
N ALA A 434 26.32 -11.11 6.10
CA ALA A 434 25.43 -11.55 5.04
C ALA A 434 24.87 -12.95 5.35
N LEU A 435 23.55 -13.13 5.26
CA LEU A 435 22.96 -14.47 5.16
C LEU A 435 22.72 -14.80 3.70
N LEU A 436 23.33 -15.89 3.23
CA LEU A 436 23.13 -16.41 1.89
C LEU A 436 22.06 -17.51 1.90
N TYR A 437 20.98 -17.28 1.18
CA TYR A 437 20.02 -18.32 0.81
C TYR A 437 20.32 -18.78 -0.61
N SER A 438 20.48 -20.08 -0.81
CA SER A 438 20.77 -20.70 -2.10
C SER A 438 19.79 -21.85 -2.34
N LEU A 439 19.17 -21.85 -3.53
CA LEU A 439 18.38 -22.97 -4.04
C LEU A 439 19.21 -23.67 -5.10
N THR A 440 19.59 -24.90 -4.84
CA THR A 440 20.34 -25.74 -5.78
C THR A 440 19.44 -26.86 -6.29
N SER A 441 19.86 -27.51 -7.38
CA SER A 441 19.16 -28.67 -7.93
C SER A 441 20.17 -29.67 -8.50
N PRO A 442 19.91 -31.00 -8.46
CA PRO A 442 20.77 -32.01 -9.07
C PRO A 442 20.95 -31.84 -10.58
N SER A 443 19.98 -31.22 -11.26
CA SER A 443 20.04 -30.84 -12.67
C SER A 443 19.10 -29.66 -12.95
N LEU A 444 19.32 -28.98 -14.07
CA LEU A 444 18.44 -27.92 -14.56
C LEU A 444 17.00 -28.39 -14.81
N THR A 445 16.82 -29.65 -15.21
CA THR A 445 15.52 -30.26 -15.52
C THR A 445 14.93 -31.05 -14.35
N SER A 446 15.49 -30.92 -13.15
CA SER A 446 14.93 -31.54 -11.96
C SER A 446 13.77 -30.71 -11.39
N ARG A 447 12.74 -31.40 -10.88
CA ARG A 447 11.63 -30.79 -10.13
C ARG A 447 11.93 -30.65 -8.63
N SER A 448 13.03 -31.27 -8.18
CA SER A 448 13.47 -31.22 -6.79
C SER A 448 14.51 -30.13 -6.62
N VAL A 449 14.35 -29.33 -5.57
CA VAL A 449 15.34 -28.31 -5.15
C VAL A 449 15.88 -28.67 -3.77
N GLY A 450 17.19 -28.51 -3.60
CA GLY A 450 17.84 -28.48 -2.31
C GLY A 450 17.85 -27.06 -1.76
N PHE A 451 17.47 -26.90 -0.50
CA PHE A 451 17.59 -25.64 0.21
C PHE A 451 18.77 -25.71 1.16
N TRP A 452 19.74 -24.83 0.98
CA TRP A 452 20.89 -24.75 1.87
C TRP A 452 20.79 -23.48 2.73
N ASN A 453 20.63 -23.67 4.04
CA ASN A 453 20.55 -22.59 5.02
C ASN A 453 21.44 -22.94 6.21
N ARG A 454 22.65 -22.39 6.22
CA ARG A 454 23.50 -22.12 7.38
C ARG A 454 24.94 -22.04 6.89
N HIS A 455 25.43 -20.85 6.55
CA HIS A 455 26.75 -20.39 7.00
C HIS A 455 26.55 -18.95 7.49
N ARG A 456 26.77 -18.73 8.78
CA ARG A 456 27.03 -17.39 9.32
C ARG A 456 28.45 -17.06 8.83
N CYS A 457 28.57 -16.24 7.79
CA CYS A 457 29.88 -15.76 7.37
C CYS A 457 30.33 -14.68 8.36
N ASP A 458 30.96 -15.09 9.46
CA ASP A 458 31.76 -14.19 10.27
C ASP A 458 33.03 -13.86 9.47
N ILE A 459 33.05 -12.68 8.83
CA ILE A 459 34.23 -12.22 8.10
C ILE A 459 35.27 -11.76 9.14
N GLN A 460 36.05 -12.71 9.68
CA GLN A 460 37.27 -12.43 10.43
C GLN A 460 38.49 -12.66 9.52
N PHE A 461 39.28 -11.60 9.28
CA PHE A 461 40.63 -11.76 8.74
C PHE A 461 41.62 -11.77 9.91
N ARG A 462 42.26 -12.93 10.13
CA ARG A 462 43.40 -13.08 11.05
C ARG A 462 44.63 -12.41 10.46
N ASN A 463 45.27 -11.59 11.28
CA ASN A 463 46.59 -10.98 11.03
C ASN A 463 47.67 -12.04 10.72
N GLY A 464 48.52 -11.73 9.74
CA GLY A 464 49.79 -12.43 9.49
C GLY A 464 50.59 -11.74 8.37
N CYS A 465 51.72 -11.12 8.74
CA CYS A 465 52.71 -10.37 7.94
C CYS A 465 53.06 -10.97 6.55
N GLY A 466 53.48 -10.21 5.53
CA GLY A 466 54.01 -8.85 5.53
C GLY A 466 54.17 -8.29 4.09
N GLN A 467 54.55 -7.00 4.04
CA GLN A 467 54.88 -6.15 2.87
C GLN A 467 54.66 -6.75 1.47
N LEU A 468 53.67 -6.26 0.73
CA LEU A 468 53.87 -5.42 -0.46
C LEU A 468 52.52 -5.06 -1.10
N LEU A 469 52.44 -3.81 -1.55
CA LEU A 469 51.37 -3.15 -2.30
C LEU A 469 50.25 -2.52 -1.46
N LYS A 470 50.22 -1.18 -1.53
CA LYS A 470 49.10 -0.29 -1.24
C LYS A 470 47.88 -0.76 -2.05
N ASN A 471 47.12 -1.71 -1.52
CA ASN A 471 46.02 -2.39 -2.20
C ASN A 471 44.69 -2.12 -1.49
N LEU A 472 43.91 -1.23 -2.13
CA LEU A 472 42.46 -1.31 -2.38
C LEU A 472 41.63 -2.07 -1.33
N ALA A 473 40.98 -1.30 -0.46
CA ALA A 473 39.92 -1.73 0.43
C ALA A 473 38.64 -2.11 -0.34
N TYR A 474 38.50 -3.38 -0.72
CA TYR A 474 37.26 -3.94 -1.26
C TYR A 474 36.99 -5.31 -0.63
N ARG A 475 35.77 -5.52 -0.12
CA ARG A 475 35.32 -6.72 0.57
C ARG A 475 34.41 -7.52 -0.40
N THR A 476 34.78 -8.76 -0.73
CA THR A 476 34.15 -9.57 -1.80
C THR A 476 33.15 -10.59 -1.24
N ILE A 477 31.97 -10.76 -1.87
CA ILE A 477 31.08 -11.91 -1.67
C ILE A 477 31.24 -12.85 -2.89
N ILE A 478 31.35 -14.16 -2.64
CA ILE A 478 31.52 -15.15 -3.71
C ILE A 478 30.27 -16.01 -3.74
N VAL A 479 29.66 -16.17 -4.91
CA VAL A 479 28.52 -17.08 -5.06
C VAL A 479 28.77 -18.06 -6.20
N HIS A 480 28.54 -19.35 -5.94
CA HIS A 480 28.58 -20.41 -6.94
C HIS A 480 27.19 -20.58 -7.53
N LEU A 481 27.11 -20.90 -8.82
CA LEU A 481 25.86 -20.76 -9.53
C LEU A 481 25.34 -22.10 -10.05
N LEU A 482 24.30 -22.56 -9.38
CA LEU A 482 22.95 -22.67 -9.92
C LEU A 482 22.03 -22.26 -8.77
N ASP A 483 22.08 -20.98 -8.35
CA ASP A 483 21.49 -20.52 -7.08
C ASP A 483 20.53 -19.34 -7.30
N VAL A 484 19.31 -19.42 -6.74
CA VAL A 484 18.55 -18.21 -6.39
C VAL A 484 19.14 -17.68 -5.10
N ILE A 485 19.84 -16.56 -5.23
CA ILE A 485 20.57 -15.94 -4.13
C ILE A 485 19.63 -14.97 -3.44
N ILE A 486 19.51 -15.02 -2.12
CA ILE A 486 19.07 -13.87 -1.34
C ILE A 486 20.14 -13.57 -0.31
N VAL A 487 20.74 -12.38 -0.39
CA VAL A 487 21.72 -11.90 0.60
C VAL A 487 21.02 -10.96 1.57
N ASP A 488 20.81 -11.38 2.82
CA ASP A 488 20.33 -10.51 3.91
C ASP A 488 21.53 -9.85 4.59
N VAL A 489 21.81 -8.58 4.26
CA VAL A 489 22.88 -7.78 4.84
C VAL A 489 22.41 -7.23 6.19
N ARG A 490 23.03 -7.70 7.28
CA ARG A 490 22.85 -7.21 8.65
C ARG A 490 23.98 -6.23 8.97
N ASP A 491 23.62 -5.00 9.31
CA ASP A 491 24.51 -4.10 10.02
C ASP A 491 24.72 -4.64 11.43
N LEU A 492 25.99 -4.89 11.81
CA LEU A 492 26.35 -5.12 13.20
C LEU A 492 26.58 -3.75 13.86
N VAL A 493 25.59 -3.34 14.66
CA VAL A 493 25.68 -2.34 15.74
C VAL A 493 25.89 -0.89 15.28
N THR A 494 24.78 -0.21 15.02
CA THR A 494 24.56 1.14 15.59
C THR A 494 23.46 0.98 16.62
N SER A 495 23.59 1.58 17.80
CA SER A 495 22.66 1.43 18.92
C SER A 495 21.25 1.86 18.51
N GLN A 496 20.42 0.91 18.10
CA GLN A 496 19.07 1.20 17.65
C GLN A 496 18.24 1.66 18.85
N LEU A 497 17.60 2.83 18.72
CA LEU A 497 16.61 3.31 19.68
C LEU A 497 15.57 2.20 19.91
N THR A 498 15.33 1.81 21.17
CA THR A 498 14.33 0.80 21.52
C THR A 498 13.13 1.43 22.20
N CYS A 499 12.02 0.68 22.26
CA CYS A 499 10.84 1.11 23.00
C CYS A 499 11.12 1.33 24.50
N SER A 500 12.02 0.52 25.07
CA SER A 500 12.50 0.71 26.45
C SER A 500 13.25 2.03 26.64
N ASP A 501 13.98 2.49 25.64
CA ASP A 501 14.67 3.80 25.72
C ASP A 501 13.66 4.95 25.70
N ILE A 502 12.61 4.84 24.87
CA ILE A 502 11.50 5.80 24.81
C ILE A 502 10.76 5.84 26.15
N GLU A 503 10.46 4.68 26.73
CA GLU A 503 9.83 4.57 28.06
C GLU A 503 10.69 5.21 29.16
N LYS A 504 12.01 4.98 29.16
CA LYS A 504 12.94 5.59 30.14
C LYS A 504 12.98 7.11 30.04
N LYS A 505 12.89 7.64 28.82
CA LYS A 505 12.89 9.09 28.57
C LYS A 505 11.51 9.72 28.75
N GLY A 506 10.44 8.92 28.65
CA GLY A 506 9.05 9.32 28.90
C GLY A 506 8.41 10.19 27.82
N SER A 507 9.18 10.67 26.84
CA SER A 507 8.72 11.59 25.79
C SER A 507 9.65 11.57 24.57
N GLY A 508 9.08 11.66 23.36
CA GLY A 508 9.84 11.85 22.12
C GLY A 508 10.63 13.17 22.08
N ALA A 509 10.18 14.20 22.83
CA ALA A 509 10.83 15.50 22.88
C ALA A 509 12.25 15.43 23.50
N ALA A 510 12.51 14.42 24.34
CA ALA A 510 13.77 14.22 25.06
C ALA A 510 14.91 13.64 24.21
N PHE A 511 14.63 13.25 22.96
CA PHE A 511 15.60 12.73 22.00
C PHE A 511 16.09 13.82 21.05
N ASP A 512 17.34 13.72 20.60
CA ASP A 512 17.82 14.57 19.52
C ASP A 512 17.30 14.13 18.13
N LEU A 513 17.49 14.97 17.12
CA LEU A 513 16.95 14.73 15.79
C LEU A 513 17.51 13.48 15.11
N GLU A 514 18.79 13.16 15.35
CA GLU A 514 19.43 11.99 14.75
C GLU A 514 18.91 10.70 15.39
N GLN A 515 18.75 10.69 16.71
CA GLN A 515 18.11 9.59 17.45
C GLN A 515 16.68 9.33 16.97
N LEU A 516 15.89 10.39 16.74
CA LEU A 516 14.52 10.25 16.24
C LEU A 516 14.44 9.74 14.81
N LYS A 517 15.44 10.01 13.96
CA LYS A 517 15.51 9.43 12.60
C LYS A 517 15.78 7.92 12.63
N GLU A 518 16.43 7.41 13.67
CA GLU A 518 16.66 5.97 13.84
C GLU A 518 15.38 5.19 14.14
N LEU A 519 14.29 5.87 14.48
CA LEU A 519 13.00 5.26 14.77
C LEU A 519 12.42 4.52 13.55
N SER A 520 12.77 4.98 12.34
CA SER A 520 12.51 4.28 11.07
C SER A 520 13.10 2.85 10.98
N LYS A 521 14.02 2.51 11.88
CA LYS A 521 14.66 1.19 11.97
C LYS A 521 13.90 0.23 12.89
N ILE A 522 13.07 0.72 13.81
CA ILE A 522 12.30 -0.09 14.81
C ILE A 522 11.25 -0.95 14.10
N ASP A 523 11.04 -2.18 14.56
CA ASP A 523 9.93 -3.00 14.10
C ASP A 523 8.60 -2.36 14.53
N PRO A 524 7.64 -2.12 13.61
CA PRO A 524 6.36 -1.51 13.96
C PRO A 524 5.63 -2.20 15.12
N GLU A 525 5.76 -3.53 15.26
CA GLU A 525 5.12 -4.26 16.37
C GLU A 525 5.75 -3.91 17.74
N ASP A 526 7.06 -3.66 17.78
CA ASP A 526 7.77 -3.27 19.00
C ASP A 526 7.48 -1.83 19.40
N LEU A 527 7.21 -0.94 18.42
CA LEU A 527 6.87 0.46 18.67
C LEU A 527 5.50 0.62 19.36
N ASN A 528 4.60 -0.36 19.19
CA ASN A 528 3.22 -0.30 19.69
C ASN A 528 3.12 0.00 21.20
N LYS A 529 4.11 -0.41 22.00
CA LYS A 529 4.07 -0.26 23.47
C LYS A 529 4.36 1.18 23.93
N CYS A 530 5.06 1.97 23.12
CA CYS A 530 5.53 3.31 23.49
C CYS A 530 5.16 4.39 22.47
N PHE A 531 4.39 4.08 21.42
CA PHE A 531 4.03 5.02 20.36
C PHE A 531 3.46 6.34 20.91
N VAL A 532 2.53 6.24 21.88
CA VAL A 532 1.89 7.40 22.53
C VAL A 532 2.88 8.34 23.22
N LEU A 533 4.06 7.84 23.65
CA LEU A 533 5.07 8.66 24.31
C LEU A 533 5.80 9.58 23.33
N LEU A 534 5.84 9.25 22.04
CA LEU A 534 6.59 10.03 21.05
C LEU A 534 6.03 11.43 20.85
N GLY A 535 4.71 11.56 20.84
CA GLY A 535 4.00 12.82 20.68
C GLY A 535 3.37 13.36 21.97
N LYS A 536 3.78 12.85 23.13
CA LYS A 536 3.16 13.21 24.42
C LYS A 536 3.37 14.67 24.80
N GLU A 537 4.54 15.23 24.50
CA GLU A 537 4.93 16.61 24.84
C GLU A 537 5.17 17.46 23.59
N PRO A 538 5.12 18.80 23.71
CA PRO A 538 5.40 19.69 22.60
C PRO A 538 6.71 19.39 21.87
N LEU A 539 6.63 19.24 20.55
CA LEU A 539 7.75 19.00 19.66
C LEU A 539 8.07 20.26 18.88
N VAL A 540 9.35 20.57 18.73
CA VAL A 540 9.79 21.56 17.73
C VAL A 540 9.49 21.03 16.33
N PRO A 541 9.16 21.90 15.35
CA PRO A 541 8.71 21.48 14.02
C PRO A 541 9.62 20.44 13.35
N GLU A 542 10.95 20.60 13.46
CA GLU A 542 11.91 19.69 12.85
C GLU A 542 11.81 18.27 13.43
N LYS A 543 11.58 18.14 14.75
CA LYS A 543 11.40 16.84 15.40
C LYS A 543 10.05 16.22 15.05
N ALA A 544 8.98 17.02 15.03
CA ALA A 544 7.65 16.54 14.65
C ALA A 544 7.68 16.00 13.20
N SER A 545 8.28 16.74 12.27
CA SER A 545 8.42 16.31 10.87
C SER A 545 9.32 15.08 10.73
N ALA A 546 10.42 14.98 11.50
CA ALA A 546 11.28 13.79 11.47
C ALA A 546 10.57 12.54 12.03
N LEU A 547 9.78 12.69 13.09
CA LEU A 547 8.95 11.62 13.64
C LEU A 547 7.87 11.21 12.66
N TRP A 548 7.16 12.18 12.07
CA TRP A 548 6.16 11.91 11.05
C TRP A 548 6.75 11.17 9.85
N ALA A 549 7.86 11.66 9.29
CA ALA A 549 8.57 11.00 8.20
C ALA A 549 9.00 9.56 8.56
N SER A 550 9.44 9.34 9.80
CA SER A 550 9.79 8.01 10.30
C SER A 550 8.56 7.09 10.40
N ILE A 551 7.42 7.60 10.85
CA ILE A 551 6.15 6.86 10.92
C ILE A 551 5.67 6.53 9.50
N VAL A 552 5.62 7.49 8.58
CA VAL A 552 5.28 7.23 7.16
C VAL A 552 6.23 6.19 6.57
N TYR A 553 7.52 6.27 6.89
CA TYR A 553 8.49 5.28 6.44
C TYR A 553 8.20 3.88 6.98
N LEU A 554 7.81 3.74 8.26
CA LEU A 554 7.50 2.47 8.92
C LEU A 554 6.26 1.80 8.34
N PHE A 555 5.19 2.56 8.13
CA PHE A 555 3.93 2.04 7.58
C PHE A 555 3.92 1.96 6.04
N GLY A 556 4.87 2.64 5.38
CA GLY A 556 5.10 2.58 3.93
C GLY A 556 4.55 3.80 3.19
N SER A 557 3.38 4.28 3.59
CA SER A 557 2.76 5.52 3.11
C SER A 557 1.85 6.10 4.21
N ALA A 558 1.41 7.35 4.05
CA ALA A 558 0.47 7.98 4.97
C ALA A 558 -0.88 7.24 5.00
N GLU A 559 -1.35 6.75 3.85
CA GLU A 559 -2.60 5.98 3.68
C GLU A 559 -2.57 4.60 4.37
N ASP A 560 -1.38 4.04 4.56
CA ASP A 560 -1.20 2.73 5.19
C ASP A 560 -1.15 2.83 6.74
N ILE A 561 -1.21 4.03 7.34
CA ILE A 561 -1.18 4.21 8.80
C ILE A 561 -2.56 3.88 9.39
N PRO A 562 -2.67 2.90 10.32
CA PRO A 562 -3.94 2.57 10.96
C PRO A 562 -4.50 3.72 11.80
N GLU A 563 -5.82 3.87 11.82
CA GLU A 563 -6.51 4.91 12.61
C GLU A 563 -6.17 4.87 14.11
N GLU A 564 -6.02 3.67 14.69
CA GLU A 564 -5.54 3.49 16.08
C GLU A 564 -4.18 4.14 16.36
N ARG A 565 -3.31 4.28 15.32
CA ARG A 565 -2.01 4.97 15.43
C ARG A 565 -2.16 6.47 15.23
N LEU A 566 -3.06 6.90 14.35
CA LEU A 566 -3.38 8.31 14.15
C LEU A 566 -3.90 8.96 15.44
N GLN A 567 -4.74 8.23 16.18
CA GLN A 567 -5.27 8.62 17.50
C GLN A 567 -4.16 8.91 18.54
N GLN A 568 -2.96 8.35 18.35
CA GLN A 568 -1.84 8.43 19.30
C GLN A 568 -0.76 9.44 18.91
N LEU A 569 -0.94 10.19 17.81
CA LEU A 569 0.10 11.08 17.30
C LEU A 569 0.44 12.23 18.23
N GLY A 570 -0.55 12.79 18.95
CA GLY A 570 -0.34 13.97 19.80
C GLY A 570 0.37 15.11 19.07
N TRP A 571 1.48 15.59 19.62
CA TRP A 571 2.31 16.67 19.03
C TRP A 571 3.06 16.28 17.75
N ILE A 572 3.07 15.01 17.35
CA ILE A 572 3.62 14.62 16.04
C ILE A 572 2.78 15.20 14.90
N SER A 573 1.49 15.48 15.12
CA SER A 573 0.59 15.95 14.06
C SER A 573 0.98 17.31 13.45
N SER A 574 1.71 18.18 14.16
CA SER A 574 2.26 19.40 13.55
C SER A 574 3.35 19.13 12.51
N GLY A 575 3.93 17.93 12.50
CA GLY A 575 4.93 17.51 11.53
C GLY A 575 4.35 17.01 10.20
N ILE A 576 3.03 16.82 10.11
CA ILE A 576 2.34 16.32 8.93
C ILE A 576 2.30 17.42 7.85
N PRO A 577 2.86 17.22 6.64
CA PRO A 577 2.68 18.18 5.55
C PRO A 577 1.20 18.42 5.25
N SER A 578 0.79 19.67 4.99
CA SER A 578 -0.62 20.05 4.84
C SER A 578 -1.34 19.19 3.79
N GLU A 579 -0.67 18.87 2.69
CA GLU A 579 -1.17 18.05 1.59
C GLU A 579 -1.40 16.58 1.96
N GLN A 580 -0.76 16.08 3.03
CA GLN A 580 -0.89 14.67 3.43
C GLN A 580 -2.12 14.41 4.28
N PHE A 581 -2.80 15.43 4.80
CA PHE A 581 -4.02 15.24 5.59
C PHE A 581 -5.13 14.55 4.78
N MET A 582 -5.23 14.78 3.46
CA MET A 582 -6.19 14.11 2.56
C MET A 582 -5.92 12.61 2.39
N ASN A 583 -4.69 12.17 2.65
CA ASN A 583 -4.27 10.78 2.49
C ASN A 583 -4.46 9.95 3.77
N LEU A 584 -4.95 10.56 4.85
CA LEU A 584 -5.23 9.86 6.11
C LEU A 584 -6.70 9.43 6.15
N SER A 585 -6.96 8.37 6.91
CA SER A 585 -8.31 7.85 7.15
C SER A 585 -8.93 8.52 8.38
N TYR A 586 -10.16 9.03 8.22
CA TYR A 586 -10.96 9.64 9.30
C TYR A 586 -12.31 8.96 9.44
N THR A 587 -12.38 7.65 9.23
CA THR A 587 -13.67 6.92 9.29
C THR A 587 -14.10 6.64 10.73
N ASP A 588 -13.15 6.63 11.67
CA ASP A 588 -13.41 6.48 13.10
C ASP A 588 -13.55 7.86 13.78
N VAL A 589 -14.60 8.00 14.59
CA VAL A 589 -14.89 9.19 15.39
C VAL A 589 -13.78 9.51 16.38
N ASP A 590 -13.12 8.49 16.93
CA ASP A 590 -12.02 8.69 17.88
C ASP A 590 -10.79 9.30 17.22
N THR A 591 -10.57 9.00 15.94
CA THR A 591 -9.51 9.63 15.13
C THR A 591 -9.80 11.10 14.92
N VAL A 592 -11.03 11.45 14.53
CA VAL A 592 -11.43 12.86 14.36
C VAL A 592 -11.34 13.60 15.68
N ALA A 593 -11.80 13.00 16.79
CA ALA A 593 -11.73 13.61 18.11
C ALA A 593 -10.27 13.85 18.57
N ALA A 594 -9.34 12.94 18.23
CA ALA A 594 -7.92 13.12 18.53
C ALA A 594 -7.32 14.32 17.78
N PHE A 595 -7.65 14.48 16.50
CA PHE A 595 -7.23 15.64 15.70
C PHE A 595 -7.97 16.93 16.11
N GLY A 596 -9.24 16.85 16.51
CA GLY A 596 -10.02 17.98 17.01
C GLY A 596 -9.41 18.61 18.27
N LYS A 597 -8.65 17.85 19.06
CA LYS A 597 -7.91 18.35 20.23
C LYS A 597 -6.60 19.05 19.88
N ALA A 598 -6.13 18.97 18.63
CA ALA A 598 -4.82 19.48 18.21
C ALA A 598 -4.84 21.00 17.96
N THR A 599 -4.61 21.79 19.00
CA THR A 599 -4.55 23.26 18.96
C THR A 599 -3.28 23.84 18.32
N HIS A 600 -2.31 22.98 18.00
CA HIS A 600 -0.97 23.32 17.51
C HIS A 600 -0.79 23.22 15.99
N LEU A 601 -1.83 22.86 15.24
CA LEU A 601 -1.78 22.78 13.78
C LEU A 601 -1.73 24.19 13.16
N SER A 602 -1.00 24.30 12.03
CA SER A 602 -1.01 25.52 11.23
C SER A 602 -2.37 25.74 10.57
N LYS A 603 -2.67 26.99 10.18
CA LYS A 603 -3.93 27.31 9.47
C LYS A 603 -4.10 26.46 8.20
N GLU A 604 -3.02 26.23 7.47
CA GLU A 604 -3.03 25.43 6.24
C GLU A 604 -3.28 23.94 6.51
N GLN A 605 -2.65 23.38 7.55
CA GLN A 605 -2.89 22.01 7.99
C GLN A 605 -4.35 21.82 8.44
N LEU A 606 -4.87 22.78 9.21
CA LEU A 606 -6.23 22.72 9.74
C LEU A 606 -7.29 22.79 8.64
N VAL A 607 -7.06 23.59 7.58
CA VAL A 607 -7.94 23.64 6.39
C VAL A 607 -7.95 22.30 5.66
N ASN A 608 -6.79 21.70 5.37
CA ASN A 608 -6.74 20.41 4.68
C ASN A 608 -7.32 19.28 5.55
N LEU A 609 -7.09 19.31 6.86
CA LEU A 609 -7.73 18.38 7.81
C LEU A 609 -9.25 18.53 7.77
N LYS A 610 -9.77 19.76 7.80
CA LYS A 610 -11.21 20.04 7.71
C LYS A 610 -11.79 19.47 6.42
N GLU A 611 -11.18 19.73 5.26
CA GLU A 611 -11.65 19.17 3.99
C GLU A 611 -11.67 17.64 4.01
N ALA A 612 -10.59 17.00 4.49
CA ALA A 612 -10.51 15.55 4.57
C ALA A 612 -11.55 14.93 5.51
N VAL A 613 -11.78 15.54 6.67
CA VAL A 613 -12.77 15.07 7.66
C VAL A 613 -14.18 15.25 7.12
N MET A 614 -14.51 16.39 6.51
CA MET A 614 -15.84 16.63 5.95
C MET A 614 -16.14 15.70 4.76
N GLU A 615 -15.13 15.34 3.96
CA GLU A 615 -15.29 14.36 2.87
C GLU A 615 -15.52 12.93 3.39
N GLN A 616 -14.83 12.52 4.46
CA GLN A 616 -14.79 11.11 4.89
C GLN A 616 -15.70 10.75 6.06
N TRP A 617 -15.82 11.64 7.05
CA TRP A 617 -16.48 11.36 8.34
C TRP A 617 -17.92 11.89 8.39
N CYS A 618 -18.21 13.00 7.71
CA CYS A 618 -19.45 13.76 7.88
C CYS A 618 -20.22 13.92 6.56
N GLY A 619 -20.85 12.84 6.05
CA GLY A 619 -21.79 12.91 4.91
C GLY A 619 -23.10 13.69 5.19
N LYS A 620 -23.02 14.74 6.01
CA LYS A 620 -24.06 15.64 6.50
C LYS A 620 -23.68 17.07 6.10
N ASN A 621 -24.67 17.93 5.85
CA ASN A 621 -24.42 19.36 5.65
C ASN A 621 -24.13 20.05 7.00
N GLU A 622 -23.58 21.26 6.99
CA GLU A 622 -23.28 22.00 8.23
C GLU A 622 -24.53 22.28 9.10
N GLU A 623 -25.71 22.38 8.49
CA GLU A 623 -27.01 22.52 9.17
C GLU A 623 -27.44 21.28 9.96
N ASP A 624 -26.89 20.10 9.61
CA ASP A 624 -27.23 18.81 10.22
C ASP A 624 -26.25 18.42 11.35
N LEU A 625 -25.27 19.28 11.67
CA LEU A 625 -24.28 19.04 12.72
C LEU A 625 -24.94 19.09 14.11
N THR A 626 -24.85 17.98 14.83
CA THR A 626 -25.35 17.84 16.19
C THR A 626 -24.34 18.36 17.21
N GLY A 627 -24.76 18.56 18.48
CA GLY A 627 -23.82 18.91 19.55
C GLY A 627 -22.69 17.89 19.72
N TYR A 628 -22.98 16.61 19.49
CA TYR A 628 -21.95 15.56 19.49
C TYR A 628 -20.91 15.77 18.37
N ASP A 629 -21.37 16.07 17.16
CA ASP A 629 -20.48 16.28 16.01
C ASP A 629 -19.55 17.48 16.25
N LEU A 630 -20.09 18.60 16.76
CA LEU A 630 -19.32 19.80 17.10
C LEU A 630 -18.30 19.54 18.23
N ALA A 631 -18.69 18.78 19.26
CA ALA A 631 -17.83 18.40 20.37
C ALA A 631 -16.66 17.48 19.96
N VAL A 632 -16.79 16.77 18.83
CA VAL A 632 -15.72 15.99 18.22
C VAL A 632 -14.83 16.88 17.34
N LEU A 633 -15.41 17.75 16.51
CA LEU A 633 -14.66 18.63 15.60
C LEU A 633 -13.73 19.60 16.35
N ARG A 634 -14.22 20.21 17.44
CA ARG A 634 -13.44 21.14 18.29
C ARG A 634 -12.59 22.12 17.46
N GLN A 635 -11.27 22.05 17.54
CA GLN A 635 -10.34 22.95 16.88
C GLN A 635 -10.52 22.98 15.35
N ILE A 636 -11.01 21.90 14.73
CA ILE A 636 -11.28 21.84 13.28
C ILE A 636 -12.29 22.92 12.87
N LEU A 637 -13.21 23.33 13.75
CA LEU A 637 -14.15 24.43 13.49
C LEU A 637 -13.45 25.77 13.21
N CYS A 638 -12.23 26.01 13.71
CA CYS A 638 -11.49 27.22 13.37
C CYS A 638 -11.13 27.33 11.87
N ALA A 639 -11.19 26.22 11.11
CA ALA A 639 -10.95 26.21 9.66
C ALA A 639 -12.23 26.40 8.83
N PHE A 640 -13.40 26.50 9.47
CA PHE A 640 -14.64 26.84 8.78
C PHE A 640 -14.63 28.32 8.39
N ASN A 641 -15.45 28.67 7.41
CA ASN A 641 -15.72 30.08 7.10
C ASN A 641 -16.96 30.56 7.89
N ALA A 642 -17.15 31.89 7.97
CA ALA A 642 -18.28 32.47 8.69
C ALA A 642 -19.64 31.94 8.22
N SER A 643 -19.82 31.78 6.90
CA SER A 643 -21.09 31.29 6.33
C SER A 643 -21.40 29.85 6.74
N SER A 644 -20.40 28.98 6.83
CA SER A 644 -20.59 27.60 7.31
C SER A 644 -20.96 27.58 8.80
N VAL A 645 -20.34 28.44 9.62
CA VAL A 645 -20.66 28.53 11.05
C VAL A 645 -22.08 29.09 11.27
N GLN A 646 -22.53 30.02 10.43
CA GLN A 646 -23.90 30.57 10.49
C GLN A 646 -24.99 29.51 10.34
N MET A 647 -24.72 28.42 9.62
CA MET A 647 -25.68 27.33 9.38
C MET A 647 -25.84 26.41 10.59
N ILE A 648 -24.95 26.45 11.58
CA ILE A 648 -25.02 25.61 12.77
C ILE A 648 -26.20 26.03 13.64
N HIS A 649 -26.99 25.05 14.11
CA HIS A 649 -28.13 25.32 14.99
C HIS A 649 -27.66 25.77 16.41
N PRO A 650 -28.24 26.82 17.01
CA PRO A 650 -27.83 27.31 18.33
C PRO A 650 -27.91 26.26 19.45
N VAL A 651 -28.91 25.37 19.40
CA VAL A 651 -29.03 24.24 20.34
C VAL A 651 -27.82 23.29 20.24
N SER A 652 -27.41 22.91 19.02
CA SER A 652 -26.21 22.08 18.81
C SER A 652 -24.96 22.76 19.36
N TYR A 653 -24.81 24.07 19.14
CA TYR A 653 -23.71 24.85 19.73
C TYR A 653 -23.74 24.79 21.26
N LYS A 654 -24.90 25.03 21.89
CA LYS A 654 -25.06 25.01 23.35
C LYS A 654 -24.65 23.66 23.95
N GLU A 655 -25.04 22.56 23.31
CA GLU A 655 -24.68 21.20 23.73
C GLU A 655 -23.16 20.95 23.66
N ALA A 656 -22.47 21.54 22.68
CA ALA A 656 -21.03 21.39 22.48
C ALA A 656 -20.17 22.45 23.18
N ALA A 657 -20.78 23.54 23.67
CA ALA A 657 -20.08 24.77 24.06
C ALA A 657 -18.91 24.52 25.02
N GLY A 658 -19.09 23.66 26.02
CA GLY A 658 -18.02 23.32 26.97
C GLY A 658 -16.74 22.79 26.30
N GLU A 659 -16.84 22.00 25.24
CA GLU A 659 -15.70 21.48 24.49
C GLU A 659 -15.12 22.49 23.48
N LEU A 660 -15.93 23.49 23.09
CA LEU A 660 -15.52 24.62 22.25
C LEU A 660 -14.96 25.81 23.06
N SER A 661 -15.06 25.74 24.39
CA SER A 661 -14.65 26.81 25.30
C SER A 661 -13.15 27.13 25.25
N THR A 662 -12.32 26.24 24.68
CA THR A 662 -10.86 26.38 24.59
C THR A 662 -10.34 26.46 23.15
N LEU A 663 -11.19 26.84 22.19
CA LEU A 663 -10.74 27.08 20.80
C LEU A 663 -9.62 28.11 20.76
N PHE A 664 -8.53 27.77 20.06
CA PHE A 664 -7.32 28.57 20.06
C PHE A 664 -7.01 29.12 18.67
N ASN A 665 -6.70 30.42 18.56
CA ASN A 665 -6.21 31.03 17.32
C ASN A 665 -7.14 30.88 16.10
N CYS A 666 -8.47 30.82 16.30
CA CYS A 666 -9.47 30.93 15.24
C CYS A 666 -9.46 32.35 14.61
N SER A 667 -10.03 32.50 13.40
CA SER A 667 -10.22 33.82 12.80
C SER A 667 -11.29 34.65 13.55
N GLU A 668 -11.16 35.97 13.51
CA GLU A 668 -12.13 36.89 14.14
C GLU A 668 -13.56 36.67 13.59
N GLU A 669 -13.69 36.40 12.30
CA GLU A 669 -14.97 36.13 11.64
C GLU A 669 -15.65 34.87 12.20
N VAL A 670 -14.90 33.78 12.39
CA VAL A 670 -15.43 32.54 12.96
C VAL A 670 -15.84 32.74 14.42
N MET A 671 -15.00 33.44 15.20
CA MET A 671 -15.31 33.70 16.61
C MET A 671 -16.55 34.58 16.77
N LYS A 672 -16.75 35.57 15.90
CA LYS A 672 -17.97 36.39 15.87
C LYS A 672 -19.22 35.57 15.60
N GLU A 673 -19.17 34.64 14.65
CA GLU A 673 -20.34 33.79 14.37
C GLU A 673 -20.62 32.77 15.47
N LEU A 674 -19.59 32.20 16.10
CA LEU A 674 -19.77 31.37 17.29
C LEU A 674 -20.36 32.18 18.46
N ALA A 675 -19.93 33.44 18.64
CA ALA A 675 -20.50 34.33 19.64
C ALA A 675 -21.96 34.69 19.34
N ARG A 676 -22.31 34.87 18.06
CA ARG A 676 -23.70 35.05 17.63
C ARG A 676 -24.56 33.84 18.02
N LEU A 677 -24.07 32.62 17.81
CA LEU A 677 -24.77 31.40 18.24
C LEU A 677 -24.92 31.35 19.76
N ALA A 678 -23.90 31.74 20.53
CA ALA A 678 -23.98 31.80 21.98
C ALA A 678 -25.05 32.78 22.50
N MET A 679 -25.20 33.92 21.82
CA MET A 679 -26.16 34.98 22.17
C MET A 679 -27.60 34.67 21.77
N ASP A 680 -27.82 33.63 20.97
CA ASP A 680 -29.15 33.20 20.57
C ASP A 680 -29.96 32.70 21.79
N GLU A 681 -31.28 32.94 21.79
CA GLU A 681 -32.18 32.57 22.90
C GLU A 681 -32.25 31.05 23.11
N ASP A 682 -32.06 30.27 22.04
CA ASP A 682 -32.02 28.80 22.14
C ASP A 682 -30.70 28.29 22.76
N ALA A 683 -29.66 29.14 22.77
CA ALA A 683 -28.37 28.87 23.40
C ALA A 683 -28.29 29.45 24.83
N PHE A 684 -27.58 30.58 25.02
CA PHE A 684 -27.40 31.22 26.32
C PHE A 684 -28.10 32.58 26.42
N GLY A 685 -28.67 33.10 25.33
CA GLY A 685 -29.37 34.37 25.29
C GLY A 685 -28.46 35.57 25.55
N ASN A 686 -29.05 36.68 25.99
CA ASN A 686 -28.38 37.96 26.16
C ASN A 686 -27.13 37.88 27.10
N PRO A 687 -25.93 38.34 26.67
CA PRO A 687 -24.71 38.30 27.50
C PRO A 687 -24.81 38.99 28.86
N SER A 688 -25.71 39.96 29.02
CA SER A 688 -25.92 40.65 30.29
C SER A 688 -26.58 39.80 31.37
N SER A 689 -27.13 38.62 31.03
CA SER A 689 -27.69 37.66 31.98
C SER A 689 -26.82 36.42 32.17
N TRP A 690 -25.66 36.33 31.50
CA TRP A 690 -24.79 35.16 31.60
C TRP A 690 -24.25 34.98 33.02
N THR A 691 -24.35 33.75 33.51
CA THR A 691 -23.77 33.27 34.77
C THR A 691 -22.31 32.85 34.58
N SER A 692 -21.59 32.65 35.67
CA SER A 692 -20.21 32.11 35.62
C SER A 692 -20.14 30.73 34.95
N ILE A 693 -21.15 29.88 35.14
CA ILE A 693 -21.23 28.55 34.48
C ILE A 693 -21.41 28.72 32.96
N GLN A 694 -22.30 29.61 32.53
CA GLN A 694 -22.49 29.88 31.10
C GLN A 694 -21.23 30.49 30.48
N LEU A 695 -20.56 31.42 31.17
CA LEU A 695 -19.31 31.99 30.67
C LEU A 695 -18.18 30.97 30.60
N ALA A 696 -18.11 30.01 31.54
CA ALA A 696 -17.17 28.90 31.46
C ALA A 696 -17.41 28.02 30.21
N ASN A 697 -18.68 27.81 29.81
CA ASN A 697 -19.03 27.10 28.59
C ASN A 697 -18.75 27.92 27.32
N VAL A 698 -19.00 29.24 27.34
CA VAL A 698 -18.69 30.12 26.19
C VAL A 698 -17.17 30.20 25.99
N GLY A 699 -16.41 30.36 27.07
CA GLY A 699 -14.95 30.39 27.06
C GLY A 699 -14.36 31.36 26.04
N CYS A 700 -13.44 30.86 25.20
CA CYS A 700 -12.76 31.63 24.16
C CYS A 700 -13.70 32.32 23.18
N VAL A 701 -14.92 31.80 22.99
CA VAL A 701 -15.93 32.40 22.10
C VAL A 701 -16.30 33.82 22.52
N ILE A 702 -16.08 34.21 23.79
CA ILE A 702 -16.27 35.60 24.27
C ILE A 702 -15.47 36.63 23.45
N THR A 703 -14.37 36.21 22.82
CA THR A 703 -13.54 37.08 21.96
C THR A 703 -14.26 37.57 20.70
N GLY A 704 -15.35 36.90 20.30
CA GLY A 704 -16.21 37.32 19.19
C GLY A 704 -17.28 38.35 19.57
N LEU A 705 -17.42 38.73 20.84
CA LEU A 705 -18.38 39.76 21.25
C LEU A 705 -17.93 41.16 20.82
N ASP A 706 -18.86 41.99 20.38
CA ASP A 706 -18.60 43.40 20.07
C ASP A 706 -18.15 44.19 21.32
N LEU A 707 -18.73 43.89 22.48
CA LEU A 707 -18.47 44.57 23.75
C LEU A 707 -18.43 43.59 24.92
N VAL A 708 -17.24 43.14 25.32
CA VAL A 708 -17.08 42.23 26.48
C VAL A 708 -17.55 42.87 27.80
N SER A 709 -17.59 44.20 27.88
CA SER A 709 -18.10 44.94 29.04
C SER A 709 -19.58 44.68 29.35
N VAL A 710 -20.36 44.08 28.43
CA VAL A 710 -21.78 43.75 28.70
C VAL A 710 -21.95 42.51 29.57
N VAL A 711 -20.93 41.67 29.70
CA VAL A 711 -20.97 40.47 30.53
C VAL A 711 -20.87 40.86 32.02
N PRO A 712 -21.71 40.35 32.92
CA PRO A 712 -21.63 40.70 34.35
C PRO A 712 -20.27 40.41 34.96
N ALA A 713 -19.79 41.29 35.84
CA ALA A 713 -18.50 41.10 36.51
C ALA A 713 -18.43 39.77 37.27
N ILE A 714 -19.50 39.38 37.95
CA ILE A 714 -19.58 38.11 38.69
C ILE A 714 -19.43 36.87 37.78
N ALA A 715 -19.79 36.98 36.49
CA ALA A 715 -19.65 35.87 35.56
C ALA A 715 -18.18 35.57 35.23
N MET A 716 -17.27 36.55 35.40
CA MET A 716 -15.85 36.42 35.10
C MET A 716 -15.13 35.35 35.95
N GLU A 717 -15.74 34.92 37.07
CA GLU A 717 -15.28 33.76 37.84
C GLU A 717 -15.25 32.47 36.99
N GLY A 718 -16.08 32.39 35.93
CA GLY A 718 -16.12 31.27 35.01
C GLY A 718 -14.92 31.15 34.06
N LEU A 719 -14.10 32.20 33.93
CA LEU A 719 -12.90 32.15 33.08
C LEU A 719 -11.81 31.34 33.77
N THR A 720 -11.48 30.18 33.21
CA THR A 720 -10.43 29.27 33.73
C THR A 720 -9.04 29.67 33.20
N PRO A 721 -7.94 29.16 33.79
CA PRO A 721 -6.60 29.39 33.27
C PRO A 721 -6.41 28.99 31.80
N ASP A 722 -7.11 27.96 31.33
CA ASP A 722 -7.04 27.54 29.92
C ASP A 722 -7.80 28.50 28.99
N ILE A 723 -8.92 29.06 29.44
CA ILE A 723 -9.64 30.11 28.71
C ILE A 723 -8.78 31.39 28.66
N ILE A 724 -8.10 31.76 29.75
CA ILE A 724 -7.21 32.95 29.72
C ILE A 724 -6.14 32.86 28.63
N LYS A 725 -5.62 31.65 28.33
CA LYS A 725 -4.57 31.47 27.30
C LYS A 725 -5.03 31.89 25.89
N CYS A 726 -6.31 31.72 25.56
CA CYS A 726 -6.83 32.07 24.24
C CYS A 726 -7.31 33.52 24.13
N LEU A 727 -7.49 34.24 25.25
CA LEU A 727 -7.97 35.62 25.23
C LEU A 727 -6.86 36.57 24.75
N PRO A 728 -7.06 37.30 23.66
CA PRO A 728 -6.06 38.26 23.20
C PRO A 728 -6.02 39.48 24.13
N ALA A 729 -4.87 40.16 24.18
CA ALA A 729 -4.63 41.24 25.14
C ALA A 729 -5.62 42.43 25.00
N ASN A 730 -6.16 42.66 23.79
CA ASN A 730 -7.19 43.66 23.54
C ASN A 730 -8.53 43.34 24.22
N VAL A 731 -8.89 42.06 24.35
CA VAL A 731 -10.12 41.63 25.03
C VAL A 731 -10.02 41.91 26.53
N LEU A 732 -8.90 41.57 27.16
CA LEU A 732 -8.66 41.91 28.57
C LEU A 732 -8.57 43.43 28.79
N LYS A 733 -8.02 44.18 27.83
CA LYS A 733 -8.03 45.65 27.87
C LYS A 733 -9.45 46.23 27.81
N ALA A 734 -10.35 45.59 27.07
CA ALA A 734 -11.74 46.02 26.91
C ALA A 734 -12.62 45.68 28.13
N MET A 735 -12.19 44.77 29.00
CA MET A 735 -12.88 44.49 30.27
C MET A 735 -12.87 45.69 31.21
N THR A 736 -13.89 45.80 32.06
CA THR A 736 -13.97 46.80 33.12
C THR A 736 -13.06 46.43 34.30
N GLU A 737 -12.76 47.40 35.16
CA GLU A 737 -11.99 47.16 36.39
C GLU A 737 -12.68 46.14 37.32
N GLU A 738 -14.00 46.15 37.35
CA GLU A 738 -14.80 45.22 38.16
C GLU A 738 -14.77 43.80 37.58
N GLN A 739 -14.83 43.65 36.26
CA GLN A 739 -14.68 42.36 35.59
C GLN A 739 -13.30 41.74 35.86
N ILE A 740 -12.23 42.53 35.76
CA ILE A 740 -10.86 42.05 36.07
C ILE A 740 -10.73 41.62 37.54
N ARG A 741 -11.39 42.33 38.47
CA ARG A 741 -11.35 42.01 39.91
C ARG A 741 -12.08 40.71 40.26
N ASN A 742 -13.07 40.32 39.46
CA ASN A 742 -13.88 39.12 39.67
C ASN A 742 -13.32 37.88 38.93
N LEU A 743 -12.16 37.98 38.30
CA LEU A 743 -11.47 36.78 37.79
C LEU A 743 -11.15 35.84 38.95
N ALA A 744 -11.32 34.54 38.74
CA ALA A 744 -10.87 33.54 39.71
C ALA A 744 -9.34 33.67 39.93
N PRO A 745 -8.82 33.52 41.16
CA PRO A 745 -7.40 33.74 41.45
C PRO A 745 -6.44 32.94 40.55
N ALA A 746 -6.78 31.69 40.23
CA ALA A 746 -5.99 30.85 39.33
C ALA A 746 -5.94 31.41 37.90
N ALA A 747 -7.04 31.94 37.40
CA ALA A 747 -7.12 32.55 36.09
C ALA A 747 -6.37 33.88 36.06
N ALA A 748 -6.58 34.74 37.07
CA ALA A 748 -5.84 35.99 37.24
C ALA A 748 -4.31 35.78 37.25
N PHE A 749 -3.84 34.72 37.92
CA PHE A 749 -2.41 34.37 37.98
C PHE A 749 -1.85 33.84 36.65
N SER A 750 -2.70 33.29 35.79
CA SER A 750 -2.31 32.70 34.50
C SER A 750 -2.11 33.72 33.36
N LEU A 751 -2.44 35.00 33.59
CA LEU A 751 -2.27 36.04 32.58
C LEU A 751 -0.80 36.15 32.13
N THR A 752 -0.59 36.24 30.82
CA THR A 752 0.74 36.41 30.23
C THR A 752 1.28 37.83 30.46
N LYS A 753 2.60 38.00 30.34
CA LYS A 753 3.24 39.32 30.44
C LYS A 753 2.64 40.33 29.44
N GLU A 754 2.30 39.88 28.25
CA GLU A 754 1.67 40.71 27.21
C GLU A 754 0.26 41.15 27.60
N GLN A 755 -0.55 40.21 28.09
CA GLN A 755 -1.90 40.47 28.59
C GLN A 755 -1.88 41.49 29.75
N VAL A 756 -0.98 41.32 30.72
CA VAL A 756 -0.80 42.26 31.83
C VAL A 756 -0.31 43.63 31.35
N ALA A 757 0.59 43.67 30.36
CA ALA A 757 1.12 44.92 29.82
C ALA A 757 0.05 45.78 29.13
N ALA A 758 -0.97 45.16 28.53
CA ALA A 758 -2.08 45.85 27.88
C ALA A 758 -3.05 46.54 28.85
N LEU A 759 -3.01 46.19 30.15
CA LEU A 759 -3.85 46.77 31.19
C LEU A 759 -3.33 48.14 31.64
N ASP A 760 -4.26 49.07 31.89
CA ASP A 760 -3.97 50.33 32.57
C ASP A 760 -3.68 50.11 34.07
N ASN A 761 -3.24 51.17 34.76
CA ASN A 761 -2.83 51.08 36.16
C ASN A 761 -3.96 50.65 37.11
N ASN A 762 -5.20 51.07 36.84
CA ASN A 762 -6.34 50.70 37.68
C ASN A 762 -6.66 49.22 37.52
N LYS A 763 -6.67 48.71 36.28
CA LYS A 763 -6.88 47.29 35.99
C LYS A 763 -5.75 46.41 36.51
N LYS A 764 -4.50 46.89 36.51
CA LYS A 764 -3.38 46.19 37.17
C LYS A 764 -3.59 46.09 38.69
N SER A 765 -4.10 47.14 39.32
CA SER A 765 -4.47 47.08 40.74
C SER A 765 -5.64 46.14 41.00
N ALA A 766 -6.65 46.11 40.13
CA ALA A 766 -7.77 45.18 40.22
C ALA A 766 -7.32 43.73 40.04
N LEU A 767 -6.41 43.47 39.10
CA LEU A 767 -5.81 42.15 38.89
C LEU A 767 -5.05 41.68 40.14
N GLN A 768 -4.29 42.57 40.79
CA GLN A 768 -3.60 42.24 42.04
C GLN A 768 -4.58 41.82 43.14
N GLN A 769 -5.77 42.44 43.20
CA GLN A 769 -6.81 42.07 44.15
C GLN A 769 -7.50 40.75 43.80
N ALA A 770 -7.63 40.41 42.52
CA ALA A 770 -8.14 39.10 42.10
C ALA A 770 -7.16 37.96 42.46
N ILE A 771 -5.85 38.25 42.53
CA ILE A 771 -4.82 37.26 42.90
C ILE A 771 -4.76 37.01 44.41
N THR A 772 -5.03 38.03 45.23
CA THR A 772 -4.95 37.99 46.70
C THR A 772 -6.25 37.55 47.34
#